data_AF-A0A971FJ33-F1
#
_entry.id   AF-A0A971FJ33-F1
#
_cell.length_a   1.000
_cell.length_b   1.000
_cell.length_c   1.000
_cell.angle_alpha   90.00
_cell.angle_beta   90.00
_cell.angle_gamma   90.00
#
_symmetry.space_group_name_H-M   'P 1'
#
loop_
_entity.id
_entity.type
_entity.pdbx_description
1 polymer ?
#
loop_
_entity_poly.entity_id
_entity_poly.type
_entity_poly.pdbx_seq_one_letter_code
_entity_poly.pdbx_strand_id
1 'polypeptide(L)'
;MAGSKNIPLRRRRRTHQFSPRWVAAAVLPLAIFLVWFLFNGSNEAPMQTGQRDYGIPAYQPVQRAGSDFNAWLFSRFMLPDLITLANKEYTHSAVVSHFEKLALDPARLKLMEESRVRVYFIGEGSGYVNALGVNFNGLGTDEGDPRILFPNANTSLQLDGAAKMMSSRIGRLFRSKLGKRKPEAPLRPGDFVDLGRLPAGTQLNFFLIAFDGQGHNVYSVLKERNPDRIDHMVAMAVEGTSYLLVSFEDMYKGGDADYEDCVFAVEMSMDNVAALIGKMDPWRRIKQVIKWSVICTVVFGGPTATLVIRRRIRRKRLKQAYDAASHALRQSRPRDAVALIRQVKEQADDKTWLALSRLEVEALETARDPAELGALYEEAPEAFSDHETASLQAGKAQIAADRLDTFEPLRASWRERGDHPAEWLVLESEMLERQEKAGNARSLLEEKRFDGASEALRRARLALVQVDAAEAAKLADSALALAPHHPEVLRCRALWYESLGQWNEARNAWHDAHQAEPENLFIRDGMAEFCRKQGRYEAALKLWHDALAPPTLDIIWTKFLFWRRVACPALVNLDSLPSPPGELNPLIAFMRALPPDRFWDPVAFEAVAHEHVALYDRQEVFWLRLLHALHTGNEAEALALVNLSGFGGRSWHLVLERGLVRILTYRRAGYAGVETIHSAACTSAVPEFFMFLDQMAGCAQGEPPDWFLQLLESPNSFAAACAAAGWKEAARRLARPDKWPPGVPDSLRGPGA
;
A
#
# COMPACT_ATOMS: atom_id res chain seq x y z
N MET A 1 34.95 -4.81 6.51
CA MET A 1 33.75 -3.94 6.55
C MET A 1 32.78 -4.45 5.51
N ALA A 2 31.62 -4.93 5.96
CA ALA A 2 30.68 -5.72 5.17
C ALA A 2 29.90 -4.84 4.18
N GLY A 3 29.80 -5.32 2.93
CA GLY A 3 29.08 -4.65 1.85
C GLY A 3 27.57 -4.71 2.04
N SER A 4 26.94 -3.53 2.07
CA SER A 4 25.50 -3.35 1.97
C SER A 4 25.06 -3.51 0.52
N LYS A 5 24.47 -4.67 0.18
CA LYS A 5 23.72 -4.86 -1.07
C LYS A 5 22.39 -4.13 -0.95
N ASN A 6 22.27 -2.97 -1.60
CA ASN A 6 20.99 -2.31 -1.83
C ASN A 6 20.20 -3.12 -2.87
N ILE A 7 19.15 -3.80 -2.40
CA ILE A 7 18.13 -4.43 -3.24
C ILE A 7 17.11 -3.34 -3.59
N PRO A 8 16.72 -3.13 -4.86
CA PRO A 8 15.70 -2.15 -5.20
C PRO A 8 14.35 -2.56 -4.64
N LEU A 9 13.72 -1.64 -3.89
CA LEU A 9 12.37 -1.75 -3.36
C LEU A 9 11.36 -1.81 -4.51
N ARG A 10 11.08 -3.03 -4.95
CA ARG A 10 9.95 -3.39 -5.81
C ARG A 10 8.68 -2.75 -5.21
N ARG A 11 8.07 -1.78 -5.90
CA ARG A 11 6.72 -1.25 -5.58
C ARG A 11 5.74 -2.43 -5.62
N ARG A 12 5.55 -3.09 -4.47
CA ARG A 12 4.46 -4.05 -4.26
C ARG A 12 3.17 -3.25 -4.35
N ARG A 13 2.50 -3.28 -5.51
CA ARG A 13 1.08 -2.91 -5.62
C ARG A 13 0.33 -3.72 -4.56
N ARG A 14 -0.11 -3.06 -3.49
CA ARG A 14 -1.08 -3.61 -2.53
C ARG A 14 -2.41 -3.76 -3.25
N THR A 15 -2.55 -4.81 -4.05
CA THR A 15 -3.88 -5.32 -4.36
C THR A 15 -4.46 -5.83 -3.05
N HIS A 16 -5.60 -5.29 -2.60
CA HIS A 16 -6.46 -5.98 -1.63
C HIS A 16 -7.00 -7.27 -2.28
N GLN A 17 -6.11 -8.24 -2.51
CA GLN A 17 -6.47 -9.62 -2.68
C GLN A 17 -6.93 -10.10 -1.31
N PHE A 18 -8.21 -10.45 -1.18
CA PHE A 18 -8.66 -11.36 -0.15
C PHE A 18 -7.86 -12.66 -0.32
N SER A 19 -6.71 -12.75 0.36
CA SER A 19 -5.82 -13.89 0.22
C SER A 19 -6.48 -15.13 0.86
N PRO A 20 -6.41 -16.31 0.24
CA PRO A 20 -6.89 -17.58 0.82
C PRO A 20 -6.30 -17.87 2.21
N ARG A 21 -5.17 -17.21 2.52
CA ARG A 21 -4.52 -17.22 3.84
C ARG A 21 -5.41 -16.76 4.98
N TRP A 22 -6.37 -15.85 4.76
CA TRP A 22 -7.26 -15.41 5.84
C TRP A 22 -8.33 -16.45 6.18
N VAL A 23 -8.80 -17.20 5.18
CA VAL A 23 -9.72 -18.33 5.39
C VAL A 23 -8.96 -19.49 6.03
N ALA A 24 -7.74 -19.80 5.56
CA ALA A 24 -6.89 -20.82 6.18
C ALA A 24 -6.46 -20.46 7.61
N ALA A 25 -6.18 -19.17 7.88
CA ALA A 25 -5.78 -18.68 9.21
C ALA A 25 -6.92 -18.69 10.23
N ALA A 26 -8.19 -18.70 9.80
CA ALA A 26 -9.33 -18.87 10.70
C ALA A 26 -9.71 -20.35 10.88
N VAL A 27 -9.59 -21.16 9.82
CA VAL A 27 -10.00 -22.58 9.83
C VAL A 27 -8.98 -23.46 10.55
N LEU A 28 -7.68 -23.20 10.40
CA LEU A 28 -6.62 -23.99 11.02
C LEU A 28 -6.62 -23.93 12.56
N PRO A 29 -6.72 -22.77 13.23
CA PRO A 29 -6.82 -22.74 14.69
C PRO A 29 -8.13 -23.33 15.20
N LEU A 30 -9.24 -23.22 14.46
CA LEU A 30 -10.50 -23.88 14.83
C LEU A 30 -10.38 -25.40 14.75
N ALA A 31 -9.73 -25.92 13.72
CA ALA A 31 -9.45 -27.35 13.57
C ALA A 31 -8.48 -27.86 14.63
N ILE A 32 -7.39 -27.13 14.91
CA ILE A 32 -6.45 -27.45 16.00
C ILE A 32 -7.15 -27.41 17.36
N PHE A 33 -8.04 -26.44 17.59
CA PHE A 33 -8.80 -26.30 18.83
C PHE A 33 -9.80 -27.45 19.02
N LEU A 34 -10.49 -27.90 17.96
CA LEU A 34 -11.36 -29.07 17.99
C LEU A 34 -10.57 -30.37 18.19
N VAL A 35 -9.42 -30.51 17.52
CA VAL A 35 -8.50 -31.64 17.68
C VAL A 35 -7.93 -31.68 19.10
N TRP A 36 -7.60 -30.54 19.70
CA TRP A 36 -7.12 -30.47 21.08
C TRP A 36 -8.13 -31.09 22.07
N PHE A 37 -9.43 -30.77 21.96
CA PHE A 37 -10.45 -31.40 22.82
C PHE A 37 -10.68 -32.88 22.53
N LEU A 38 -10.53 -33.32 21.28
CA LEU A 38 -10.65 -34.74 20.91
C LEU A 38 -9.55 -35.61 21.56
N PHE A 39 -8.38 -35.04 21.82
CA PHE A 39 -7.23 -35.76 22.38
C PHE A 39 -6.99 -35.51 23.89
N ASN A 40 -7.52 -34.43 24.48
CA ASN A 40 -7.21 -34.07 25.88
C ASN A 40 -8.23 -34.47 26.96
N GLY A 41 -9.33 -35.14 26.63
CA GLY A 41 -10.29 -35.67 27.61
C GLY A 41 -10.84 -34.66 28.63
N SER A 42 -11.63 -35.11 29.60
CA SER A 42 -11.92 -34.31 30.79
C SER A 42 -10.69 -34.29 31.69
N ASN A 43 -10.37 -33.14 32.27
CA ASN A 43 -9.22 -32.96 33.14
C ASN A 43 -9.69 -32.66 34.56
N GLU A 44 -9.06 -33.27 35.55
CA GLU A 44 -9.39 -33.06 36.96
C GLU A 44 -9.21 -31.58 37.37
N ALA A 45 -10.03 -31.15 38.33
CA ALA A 45 -9.87 -29.87 38.98
C ALA A 45 -8.50 -29.84 39.69
N PRO A 46 -7.69 -28.78 39.50
CA PRO A 46 -6.32 -28.72 40.00
C PRO A 46 -6.22 -28.67 41.54
N MET A 47 -7.36 -28.49 42.20
CA MET A 47 -7.48 -28.50 43.65
C MET A 47 -8.81 -29.16 43.99
N GLN A 48 -8.73 -30.22 44.77
CA GLN A 48 -9.84 -30.97 45.35
C GLN A 48 -9.57 -31.01 46.86
N THR A 49 -10.58 -31.20 47.70
CA THR A 49 -10.31 -31.33 49.14
C THR A 49 -9.65 -32.65 49.46
N GLY A 50 -8.90 -32.67 50.57
CA GLY A 50 -8.60 -33.90 51.31
C GLY A 50 -9.85 -34.39 52.04
N GLN A 51 -10.12 -35.70 51.98
CA GLN A 51 -11.21 -36.43 52.63
C GLN A 51 -11.68 -35.84 53.98
N ARG A 52 -13.00 -35.65 54.13
CA ARG A 52 -13.67 -35.87 55.42
C ARG A 52 -14.41 -37.19 55.28
N ASP A 53 -13.95 -38.21 55.99
CA ASP A 53 -14.51 -39.56 55.90
C ASP A 53 -15.92 -39.58 56.47
N TYR A 54 -16.92 -39.43 55.59
CA TYR A 54 -18.32 -39.76 55.87
C TYR A 54 -18.58 -41.27 55.78
N GLY A 55 -17.56 -42.07 55.49
CA GLY A 55 -17.68 -43.51 55.19
C GLY A 55 -18.26 -43.82 53.81
N ILE A 56 -18.44 -42.80 52.95
CA ILE A 56 -19.05 -42.91 51.62
C ILE A 56 -18.00 -42.59 50.55
N PRO A 57 -17.76 -43.48 49.58
CA PRO A 57 -16.74 -43.23 48.55
C PRO A 57 -17.20 -42.19 47.52
N ALA A 58 -16.25 -41.45 46.98
CA ALA A 58 -16.49 -40.51 45.88
C ALA A 58 -16.83 -41.27 44.57
N TYR A 59 -17.69 -40.69 43.75
CA TYR A 59 -18.07 -41.25 42.44
C TYR A 59 -16.90 -41.21 41.46
N GLN A 60 -16.26 -40.04 41.35
CA GLN A 60 -15.01 -39.80 40.63
C GLN A 60 -14.40 -38.47 41.08
N PRO A 61 -13.13 -38.18 40.71
CA PRO A 61 -12.55 -36.85 40.90
C PRO A 61 -13.35 -35.76 40.19
N VAL A 62 -13.48 -34.59 40.82
CA VAL A 62 -14.17 -33.44 40.22
C VAL A 62 -13.41 -32.95 38.99
N GLN A 63 -14.10 -32.78 37.87
CA GLN A 63 -13.54 -32.33 36.61
C GLN A 63 -13.60 -30.80 36.49
N ARG A 64 -12.55 -30.22 35.91
CA ARG A 64 -12.41 -28.77 35.78
C ARG A 64 -13.38 -28.20 34.74
N ALA A 65 -13.97 -27.06 35.04
CA ALA A 65 -14.75 -26.26 34.09
C ALA A 65 -14.02 -26.07 32.75
N GLY A 66 -14.70 -26.35 31.64
CA GLY A 66 -14.16 -26.19 30.29
C GLY A 66 -13.02 -27.16 29.92
N SER A 67 -12.82 -28.23 30.70
CA SER A 67 -11.75 -29.20 30.42
C SER A 67 -12.02 -30.07 29.20
N ASP A 68 -13.29 -30.39 28.93
CA ASP A 68 -13.72 -31.05 27.71
C ASP A 68 -14.64 -30.15 26.86
N PHE A 69 -14.93 -30.58 25.63
CA PHE A 69 -15.71 -29.78 24.68
C PHE A 69 -17.11 -29.44 25.19
N ASN A 70 -17.80 -30.39 25.84
CA ASN A 70 -19.15 -30.17 26.36
C ASN A 70 -19.13 -29.23 27.58
N ALA A 71 -18.16 -29.40 28.48
CA ALA A 71 -17.94 -28.49 29.60
C ALA A 71 -17.52 -27.09 29.13
N TRP A 72 -16.81 -26.98 28.00
CA TRP A 72 -16.48 -25.70 27.38
C TRP A 72 -17.71 -25.02 26.79
N LEU A 73 -18.55 -25.77 26.06
CA LEU A 73 -19.83 -25.27 25.55
C LEU A 73 -20.76 -24.84 26.69
N PHE A 74 -20.91 -25.69 27.70
CA PHE A 74 -21.70 -25.43 28.90
C PHE A 74 -21.21 -24.15 29.58
N SER A 75 -19.91 -24.08 29.89
CA SER A 75 -19.31 -22.89 30.48
C SER A 75 -19.59 -21.69 29.58
N ARG A 76 -19.40 -21.80 28.25
CA ARG A 76 -19.49 -20.68 27.30
C ARG A 76 -20.88 -20.10 27.17
N PHE A 77 -21.88 -20.96 27.00
CA PHE A 77 -23.18 -20.55 26.54
C PHE A 77 -24.27 -20.71 27.59
N MET A 78 -24.14 -21.66 28.52
CA MET A 78 -25.21 -21.98 29.47
C MET A 78 -24.93 -21.46 30.88
N LEU A 79 -23.72 -21.66 31.39
CA LEU A 79 -23.34 -21.31 32.76
C LEU A 79 -23.68 -19.86 33.17
N PRO A 80 -23.45 -18.81 32.36
CA PRO A 80 -23.78 -17.45 32.75
C PRO A 80 -25.28 -17.26 33.01
N ASP A 81 -26.11 -17.81 32.13
CA ASP A 81 -27.55 -17.65 32.23
C ASP A 81 -28.11 -18.49 33.39
N LEU A 82 -27.56 -19.69 33.63
CA LEU A 82 -27.93 -20.54 34.77
C LEU A 82 -27.53 -19.93 36.11
N ILE A 83 -26.35 -19.32 36.24
CA ILE A 83 -25.94 -18.59 37.46
C ILE A 83 -26.92 -17.44 37.75
N THR A 84 -27.24 -16.64 36.72
CA THR A 84 -28.18 -15.51 36.90
C THR A 84 -29.61 -15.97 37.20
N LEU A 85 -30.00 -17.13 36.65
CA LEU A 85 -31.31 -17.72 36.89
C LEU A 85 -31.39 -18.27 38.33
N ALA A 86 -30.39 -19.02 38.77
CA ALA A 86 -30.31 -19.56 40.13
C ALA A 86 -30.42 -18.46 41.20
N ASN A 87 -29.59 -17.42 41.09
CA ASN A 87 -29.62 -16.27 42.02
C ASN A 87 -30.96 -15.52 42.04
N LYS A 88 -31.77 -15.63 40.97
CA LYS A 88 -33.05 -14.95 40.89
C LYS A 88 -34.17 -15.81 41.50
N GLU A 89 -34.17 -17.11 41.20
CA GLU A 89 -35.30 -18.00 41.46
C GLU A 89 -35.21 -18.71 42.82
N TYR A 90 -34.02 -18.81 43.44
CA TYR A 90 -33.85 -19.51 44.72
C TYR A 90 -33.84 -18.59 45.96
N THR A 91 -34.14 -17.30 45.81
CA THR A 91 -34.33 -16.38 46.95
C THR A 91 -35.61 -16.70 47.72
N HIS A 92 -35.65 -16.41 49.04
CA HIS A 92 -36.82 -16.62 49.90
C HIS A 92 -38.14 -16.08 49.27
N SER A 93 -38.09 -14.87 48.68
CA SER A 93 -39.24 -14.24 48.05
C SER A 93 -39.76 -14.97 46.79
N ALA A 94 -38.85 -15.56 46.00
CA ALA A 94 -39.18 -16.30 44.79
C ALA A 94 -39.70 -17.71 45.12
N VAL A 95 -39.08 -18.35 46.10
CA VAL A 95 -39.47 -19.67 46.60
C VAL A 95 -40.88 -19.62 47.21
N VAL A 96 -41.20 -18.65 48.06
CA VAL A 96 -42.55 -18.50 48.65
C VAL A 96 -43.64 -18.21 47.59
N SER A 97 -43.32 -17.43 46.55
CA SER A 97 -44.30 -17.03 45.53
C SER A 97 -44.52 -18.07 44.43
N HIS A 98 -43.56 -18.97 44.21
CA HIS A 98 -43.57 -19.93 43.10
C HIS A 98 -43.19 -21.37 43.51
N PHE A 99 -43.32 -21.73 44.80
CA PHE A 99 -42.92 -23.04 45.34
C PHE A 99 -43.43 -24.23 44.52
N GLU A 100 -44.70 -24.22 44.11
CA GLU A 100 -45.31 -25.29 43.30
C GLU A 100 -44.67 -25.47 41.91
N LYS A 101 -43.98 -24.45 41.38
CA LYS A 101 -43.25 -24.51 40.11
C LYS A 101 -41.76 -24.86 40.28
N LEU A 102 -41.21 -24.65 41.49
CA LEU A 102 -39.80 -24.86 41.84
C LEU A 102 -39.55 -26.21 42.51
N ALA A 103 -40.59 -26.85 43.06
CA ALA A 103 -40.54 -28.19 43.61
C ALA A 103 -41.02 -29.21 42.56
N LEU A 104 -40.11 -29.69 41.71
CA LEU A 104 -40.39 -30.92 40.97
C LEU A 104 -40.60 -32.07 41.97
N ASP A 105 -41.74 -32.75 41.85
CA ASP A 105 -42.07 -33.94 42.65
C ASP A 105 -40.88 -34.91 42.64
N PRO A 106 -40.27 -35.20 43.80
CA PRO A 106 -39.08 -36.05 43.93
C PRO A 106 -39.22 -37.42 43.26
N ALA A 107 -40.44 -37.97 43.21
CA ALA A 107 -40.73 -39.23 42.54
C ALA A 107 -40.56 -39.15 41.01
N ARG A 108 -40.53 -37.94 40.44
CA ARG A 108 -40.42 -37.70 39.00
C ARG A 108 -38.99 -37.53 38.51
N LEU A 109 -37.99 -37.43 39.39
CA LEU A 109 -36.56 -37.35 38.99
C LEU A 109 -36.02 -38.70 38.47
N LYS A 110 -36.63 -39.17 37.38
CA LYS A 110 -36.36 -40.44 36.71
C LYS A 110 -36.07 -40.20 35.24
N LEU A 111 -35.03 -40.83 34.72
CA LEU A 111 -34.73 -40.78 33.29
C LEU A 111 -35.79 -41.55 32.51
N MET A 112 -36.35 -40.94 31.46
CA MET A 112 -37.33 -41.57 30.56
C MET A 112 -36.64 -42.25 29.37
N GLU A 113 -35.48 -41.75 28.96
CA GLU A 113 -34.60 -42.36 27.95
C GLU A 113 -33.15 -42.42 28.45
N GLU A 114 -32.37 -43.33 27.86
CA GLU A 114 -30.93 -43.38 28.13
C GLU A 114 -30.28 -42.02 27.81
N SER A 115 -29.57 -41.47 28.78
CA SER A 115 -28.91 -40.18 28.62
C SER A 115 -27.54 -40.20 29.25
N ARG A 116 -26.61 -39.46 28.63
CA ARG A 116 -25.42 -39.04 29.34
C ARG A 116 -25.83 -38.02 30.40
N VAL A 117 -25.39 -38.22 31.64
CA VAL A 117 -25.72 -37.33 32.76
C VAL A 117 -24.47 -36.70 33.33
N ARG A 118 -24.48 -35.38 33.48
CA ARG A 118 -23.39 -34.62 34.10
C ARG A 118 -23.94 -33.66 35.11
N VAL A 119 -23.25 -33.52 36.24
CA VAL A 119 -23.66 -32.59 37.31
C VAL A 119 -22.61 -31.49 37.39
N TYR A 120 -23.03 -30.27 37.15
CA TYR A 120 -22.20 -29.07 37.16
C TYR A 120 -22.47 -28.27 38.45
N PHE A 121 -21.41 -27.81 39.11
CA PHE A 121 -21.51 -26.86 40.21
C PHE A 121 -21.84 -25.46 39.67
N ILE A 122 -22.88 -24.82 40.22
CA ILE A 122 -23.33 -23.47 39.80
C ILE A 122 -22.89 -22.41 40.80
N GLY A 123 -23.07 -22.66 42.10
CA GLY A 123 -22.67 -21.75 43.17
C GLY A 123 -23.25 -22.15 44.53
N GLU A 124 -22.89 -21.39 45.56
CA GLU A 124 -23.35 -21.50 46.96
C GLU A 124 -23.51 -20.10 47.56
N GLY A 125 -24.42 -19.96 48.53
CA GLY A 125 -24.73 -18.72 49.25
C GLY A 125 -24.33 -18.70 50.73
N SER A 126 -24.25 -19.86 51.39
CA SER A 126 -24.17 -19.94 52.86
C SER A 126 -22.75 -19.90 53.43
N GLY A 127 -21.75 -20.35 52.67
CA GLY A 127 -20.38 -20.54 53.15
C GLY A 127 -20.18 -21.72 54.11
N TYR A 128 -21.22 -22.51 54.43
CA TYR A 128 -21.08 -23.77 55.18
C TYR A 128 -20.42 -24.86 54.36
N VAL A 129 -19.81 -25.85 55.01
CA VAL A 129 -19.10 -26.93 54.32
C VAL A 129 -20.06 -28.08 54.05
N ASN A 130 -20.65 -28.06 52.87
CA ASN A 130 -21.63 -29.05 52.43
C ASN A 130 -21.03 -30.04 51.42
N ALA A 131 -21.57 -31.27 51.38
CA ALA A 131 -21.19 -32.27 50.38
C ALA A 131 -22.42 -32.77 49.62
N LEU A 132 -22.33 -32.79 48.28
CA LEU A 132 -23.39 -33.35 47.43
C LEU A 132 -23.07 -34.81 47.07
N GLY A 133 -24.04 -35.68 47.24
CA GLY A 133 -24.00 -37.06 46.78
C GLY A 133 -25.21 -37.48 45.95
N VAL A 134 -25.11 -38.67 45.36
CA VAL A 134 -26.18 -39.33 44.61
C VAL A 134 -26.29 -40.80 45.00
N ASN A 135 -27.51 -41.34 44.96
CA ASN A 135 -27.78 -42.74 45.22
C ASN A 135 -28.78 -43.29 44.20
N PHE A 136 -28.31 -44.10 43.24
CA PHE A 136 -29.18 -44.61 42.18
C PHE A 136 -30.06 -45.79 42.61
N ASN A 137 -29.70 -46.47 43.70
CA ASN A 137 -30.30 -47.73 44.13
C ASN A 137 -30.87 -47.66 45.57
N GLY A 138 -31.10 -46.46 46.09
CA GLY A 138 -31.54 -46.20 47.45
C GLY A 138 -31.83 -44.72 47.67
N LEU A 139 -32.13 -44.34 48.92
CA LEU A 139 -32.37 -42.97 49.33
C LEU A 139 -31.38 -42.59 50.44
N GLY A 140 -30.90 -41.35 50.41
CA GLY A 140 -29.95 -40.86 51.41
C GLY A 140 -28.62 -41.63 51.44
N THR A 141 -28.02 -41.71 52.63
CA THR A 141 -26.68 -42.26 52.87
C THR A 141 -26.69 -43.66 53.50
N ASP A 142 -27.84 -44.14 53.96
CA ASP A 142 -28.01 -45.34 54.78
C ASP A 142 -28.52 -46.56 54.00
N GLU A 143 -29.05 -46.36 52.78
CA GLU A 143 -29.57 -47.42 51.90
C GLU A 143 -28.78 -47.51 50.59
N GLY A 144 -28.77 -48.67 49.92
CA GLY A 144 -28.24 -48.80 48.55
C GLY A 144 -26.72 -48.62 48.43
N ASP A 145 -26.29 -47.88 47.39
CA ASP A 145 -24.87 -47.61 47.09
C ASP A 145 -24.64 -46.10 46.89
N PRO A 146 -24.62 -45.32 47.98
CA PRO A 146 -24.43 -43.87 47.90
C PRO A 146 -23.01 -43.52 47.45
N ARG A 147 -22.90 -42.43 46.66
CA ARG A 147 -21.63 -41.92 46.16
C ARG A 147 -21.56 -40.40 46.31
N ILE A 148 -20.40 -39.89 46.73
CA ILE A 148 -20.17 -38.44 46.83
C ILE A 148 -19.76 -37.88 45.47
N LEU A 149 -20.45 -36.83 45.01
CA LEU A 149 -20.13 -36.11 43.78
C LEU A 149 -19.18 -34.95 44.08
N PHE A 150 -19.53 -34.12 45.06
CA PHE A 150 -18.74 -32.97 45.47
C PHE A 150 -18.49 -33.06 46.97
N PRO A 151 -17.28 -33.48 47.41
CA PRO A 151 -16.96 -33.65 48.84
C PRO A 151 -16.95 -32.34 49.65
N ASN A 152 -16.83 -31.20 48.97
CA ASN A 152 -16.92 -29.87 49.54
C ASN A 152 -17.46 -28.95 48.44
N ALA A 153 -18.65 -28.40 48.67
CA ALA A 153 -19.38 -27.58 47.73
C ALA A 153 -19.06 -26.07 47.84
N ASN A 154 -17.95 -25.68 48.48
CA ASN A 154 -17.64 -24.28 48.72
C ASN A 154 -16.86 -23.65 47.56
N THR A 155 -17.08 -22.34 47.37
CA THR A 155 -16.30 -21.54 46.43
C THR A 155 -15.85 -20.22 47.06
N SER A 156 -14.85 -19.58 46.45
CA SER A 156 -14.34 -18.29 46.96
C SER A 156 -15.10 -17.09 46.44
N LEU A 157 -16.10 -17.31 45.58
CA LEU A 157 -17.00 -16.28 45.08
C LEU A 157 -18.43 -16.85 45.09
N GLN A 158 -19.22 -16.42 46.08
CA GLN A 158 -20.60 -16.84 46.28
C GLN A 158 -21.49 -16.51 45.06
N LEU A 159 -22.67 -17.15 45.03
CA LEU A 159 -23.61 -17.12 43.91
C LEU A 159 -24.00 -15.69 43.49
N ASP A 160 -24.23 -14.80 44.46
CA ASP A 160 -24.60 -13.40 44.22
C ASP A 160 -23.51 -12.59 43.52
N GLY A 161 -22.26 -12.76 43.95
CA GLY A 161 -21.07 -12.16 43.35
C GLY A 161 -20.84 -12.70 41.95
N ALA A 162 -21.03 -14.00 41.75
CA ALA A 162 -20.95 -14.64 40.43
C ALA A 162 -22.04 -14.13 39.48
N ALA A 163 -23.29 -14.00 39.95
CA ALA A 163 -24.43 -13.51 39.17
C ALA A 163 -24.27 -12.04 38.76
N LYS A 164 -23.85 -11.17 39.69
CA LYS A 164 -23.52 -9.76 39.40
C LYS A 164 -22.48 -9.66 38.28
N MET A 165 -21.43 -10.48 38.32
CA MET A 165 -20.42 -10.52 37.26
C MET A 165 -20.99 -11.01 35.92
N MET A 166 -21.78 -12.10 35.93
CA MET A 166 -22.35 -12.73 34.72
C MET A 166 -23.48 -11.92 34.06
N SER A 167 -24.07 -10.96 34.78
CA SER A 167 -25.07 -10.03 34.22
C SER A 167 -24.47 -9.05 33.18
N SER A 168 -23.15 -8.83 33.18
CA SER A 168 -22.48 -7.89 32.26
C SER A 168 -21.82 -8.58 31.06
N ARG A 169 -21.82 -7.93 29.88
CA ARG A 169 -21.14 -8.45 28.67
C ARG A 169 -19.64 -8.66 28.88
N ILE A 170 -19.00 -7.79 29.67
CA ILE A 170 -17.57 -7.85 29.98
C ILE A 170 -17.28 -9.02 30.94
N GLY A 171 -18.09 -9.21 31.98
CA GLY A 171 -17.95 -10.33 32.91
C GLY A 171 -18.16 -11.70 32.24
N ARG A 172 -19.09 -11.80 31.28
CA ARG A 172 -19.27 -13.02 30.45
C ARG A 172 -18.04 -13.39 29.62
N LEU A 173 -17.14 -12.43 29.33
CA LEU A 173 -15.92 -12.62 28.53
C LEU A 173 -14.70 -13.01 29.39
N PHE A 174 -14.58 -12.50 30.62
CA PHE A 174 -13.39 -12.65 31.49
C PHE A 174 -13.61 -13.59 32.70
N ARG A 175 -13.56 -14.90 32.46
CA ARG A 175 -13.94 -15.94 33.43
C ARG A 175 -12.87 -16.39 34.41
N SER A 176 -11.63 -15.97 34.20
CA SER A 176 -10.52 -16.23 35.13
C SER A 176 -10.74 -15.62 36.53
N LYS A 177 -11.78 -14.78 36.67
CA LYS A 177 -12.20 -14.10 37.90
C LYS A 177 -13.32 -14.79 38.68
N LEU A 178 -13.78 -15.99 38.29
CA LEU A 178 -14.74 -16.82 39.05
C LEU A 178 -14.10 -17.45 40.31
N GLY A 179 -13.60 -16.61 41.22
CA GLY A 179 -12.94 -17.01 42.47
C GLY A 179 -11.57 -17.70 42.27
N LYS A 180 -10.65 -17.64 43.24
CA LYS A 180 -9.43 -18.49 43.26
C LYS A 180 -9.70 -19.74 44.10
N ARG A 181 -9.29 -20.92 43.65
CA ARG A 181 -9.44 -22.16 44.44
C ARG A 181 -8.57 -22.08 45.67
N LYS A 182 -9.12 -22.52 46.81
CA LYS A 182 -8.40 -22.70 48.07
C LYS A 182 -8.76 -24.08 48.65
N PRO A 183 -7.94 -24.69 49.53
CA PRO A 183 -8.25 -25.99 50.12
C PRO A 183 -9.63 -26.05 50.80
N GLU A 184 -10.04 -24.95 51.45
CA GLU A 184 -11.33 -24.78 52.11
C GLU A 184 -12.50 -24.45 51.16
N ALA A 185 -12.19 -23.95 49.95
CA ALA A 185 -13.14 -23.54 48.92
C ALA A 185 -12.65 -23.99 47.53
N PRO A 186 -12.71 -25.31 47.26
CA PRO A 186 -12.02 -25.92 46.13
C PRO A 186 -12.76 -25.71 44.81
N LEU A 187 -14.08 -25.50 44.79
CA LEU A 187 -14.88 -25.51 43.57
C LEU A 187 -14.92 -24.14 42.88
N ARG A 188 -15.18 -24.18 41.57
CA ARG A 188 -15.53 -23.02 40.76
C ARG A 188 -16.79 -23.32 39.94
N PRO A 189 -17.66 -22.31 39.70
CA PRO A 189 -18.80 -22.49 38.83
C PRO A 189 -18.41 -23.08 37.46
N GLY A 190 -19.09 -24.15 37.07
CA GLY A 190 -18.86 -24.94 35.86
C GLY A 190 -17.97 -26.17 36.03
N ASP A 191 -17.38 -26.40 37.21
CA ASP A 191 -16.78 -27.70 37.53
C ASP A 191 -17.85 -28.78 37.56
N PHE A 192 -17.47 -30.02 37.26
CA PHE A 192 -18.47 -31.06 37.04
C PHE A 192 -18.03 -32.46 37.40
N VAL A 193 -19.04 -33.32 37.58
CA VAL A 193 -18.89 -34.77 37.66
C VAL A 193 -19.69 -35.39 36.51
N ASP A 194 -19.06 -36.31 35.77
CA ASP A 194 -19.70 -37.05 34.67
C ASP A 194 -20.18 -38.39 35.23
N LEU A 195 -21.50 -38.57 35.29
CA LEU A 195 -22.14 -39.81 35.75
C LEU A 195 -22.22 -40.86 34.64
N GLY A 196 -21.66 -40.57 33.46
CA GLY A 196 -21.67 -41.46 32.31
C GLY A 196 -23.05 -41.54 31.66
N ARG A 197 -23.27 -42.61 30.89
CA ARG A 197 -24.58 -42.91 30.31
C ARG A 197 -25.38 -43.73 31.29
N LEU A 198 -26.51 -43.19 31.73
CA LEU A 198 -27.44 -43.86 32.61
C LEU A 198 -28.63 -44.37 31.80
N PRO A 199 -29.09 -45.60 32.03
CA PRO A 199 -30.19 -46.18 31.28
C PRO A 199 -31.52 -45.49 31.57
N ALA A 200 -32.48 -45.68 30.66
CA ALA A 200 -33.86 -45.30 30.92
C ALA A 200 -34.37 -45.98 32.20
N GLY A 201 -35.08 -45.23 33.03
CA GLY A 201 -35.64 -45.70 34.29
C GLY A 201 -34.76 -45.49 35.52
N THR A 202 -33.52 -45.01 35.37
CA THR A 202 -32.67 -44.66 36.52
C THR A 202 -33.27 -43.49 37.30
N GLN A 203 -33.40 -43.67 38.62
CA GLN A 203 -33.82 -42.62 39.54
C GLN A 203 -32.58 -41.80 39.96
N LEU A 204 -32.68 -40.49 39.91
CA LEU A 204 -31.63 -39.56 40.32
C LEU A 204 -31.91 -39.03 41.73
N ASN A 205 -31.60 -39.83 42.75
CA ASN A 205 -31.78 -39.41 44.14
C ASN A 205 -30.53 -38.68 44.64
N PHE A 206 -30.57 -37.36 44.64
CA PHE A 206 -29.53 -36.53 45.23
C PHE A 206 -29.71 -36.39 46.75
N PHE A 207 -28.62 -36.21 47.47
CA PHE A 207 -28.64 -35.86 48.89
C PHE A 207 -27.53 -34.87 49.22
N LEU A 208 -27.77 -34.05 50.25
CA LEU A 208 -26.81 -33.10 50.79
C LEU A 208 -26.42 -33.54 52.20
N ILE A 209 -25.11 -33.63 52.47
CA ILE A 209 -24.58 -33.72 53.83
C ILE A 209 -24.20 -32.30 54.25
N ALA A 210 -24.99 -31.72 55.14
CA ALA A 210 -24.82 -30.35 55.62
C ALA A 210 -24.12 -30.29 56.97
N PHE A 211 -23.34 -29.24 57.20
CA PHE A 211 -22.72 -28.95 58.50
C PHE A 211 -23.19 -27.60 59.02
N ASP A 212 -24.19 -27.63 59.90
CA ASP A 212 -24.88 -26.45 60.47
C ASP A 212 -24.15 -25.83 61.69
N GLY A 213 -22.91 -26.24 61.94
CA GLY A 213 -22.11 -25.82 63.09
C GLY A 213 -22.41 -26.57 64.40
N GLN A 214 -23.46 -27.41 64.46
CA GLN A 214 -23.79 -28.25 65.62
C GLN A 214 -23.64 -29.75 65.34
N GLY A 215 -23.67 -30.18 64.07
CA GLY A 215 -23.44 -31.57 63.66
C GLY A 215 -23.53 -31.78 62.15
N HIS A 216 -23.62 -33.04 61.72
CA HIS A 216 -23.88 -33.41 60.32
C HIS A 216 -25.33 -33.85 60.16
N ASN A 217 -26.08 -33.16 59.31
CA ASN A 217 -27.42 -33.56 58.89
C ASN A 217 -27.39 -34.03 57.43
N VAL A 218 -28.23 -35.02 57.10
CA VAL A 218 -28.38 -35.53 55.73
C VAL A 218 -29.77 -35.17 55.24
N TYR A 219 -29.83 -34.40 54.16
CA TYR A 219 -31.07 -34.00 53.50
C TYR A 219 -31.19 -34.71 52.15
N SER A 220 -32.34 -35.31 51.92
CA SER A 220 -32.66 -36.08 50.73
C SER A 220 -33.78 -35.44 49.92
N VAL A 221 -34.05 -36.00 48.75
CA VAL A 221 -35.16 -35.58 47.89
C VAL A 221 -36.55 -35.77 48.54
N LEU A 222 -36.71 -36.65 49.54
CA LEU A 222 -38.01 -36.91 50.18
C LEU A 222 -38.09 -36.26 51.56
N LYS A 223 -39.08 -35.38 51.77
CA LYS A 223 -39.31 -34.75 53.08
C LYS A 223 -39.44 -35.74 54.22
N GLU A 224 -40.08 -36.89 54.01
CA GLU A 224 -40.31 -37.87 55.08
C GLU A 224 -39.01 -38.50 55.62
N ARG A 225 -37.94 -38.44 54.82
CA ARG A 225 -36.61 -38.93 55.18
C ARG A 225 -35.71 -37.85 55.77
N ASN A 226 -36.11 -36.58 55.70
CA ASN A 226 -35.33 -35.48 56.26
C ASN A 226 -35.51 -35.43 57.79
N PRO A 227 -34.44 -35.13 58.58
CA PRO A 227 -34.48 -35.16 60.05
C PRO A 227 -35.59 -34.32 60.72
N ASP A 228 -36.09 -33.28 60.05
CA ASP A 228 -37.15 -32.36 60.50
C ASP A 228 -38.47 -32.50 59.73
N ARG A 229 -38.52 -33.40 58.74
CA ARG A 229 -39.68 -33.70 57.90
C ARG A 229 -40.15 -32.57 56.98
N ILE A 230 -39.28 -31.64 56.59
CA ILE A 230 -39.57 -30.61 55.59
C ILE A 230 -38.78 -30.84 54.29
N ASP A 231 -39.15 -30.15 53.22
CA ASP A 231 -38.43 -30.21 51.94
C ASP A 231 -37.16 -29.36 52.00
N HIS A 232 -36.01 -29.99 51.81
CA HIS A 232 -34.69 -29.34 51.76
C HIS A 232 -34.11 -29.25 50.35
N MET A 233 -34.76 -29.84 49.35
CA MET A 233 -34.33 -29.80 47.97
C MET A 233 -35.44 -29.24 47.08
N VAL A 234 -35.06 -28.31 46.21
CA VAL A 234 -35.91 -27.82 45.12
C VAL A 234 -35.22 -28.09 43.78
N ALA A 235 -36.02 -28.30 42.73
CA ALA A 235 -35.49 -28.59 41.41
C ALA A 235 -36.37 -27.98 40.30
N MET A 236 -35.72 -27.31 39.35
CA MET A 236 -36.37 -26.59 38.27
C MET A 236 -35.83 -27.04 36.91
N ALA A 237 -36.70 -27.56 36.05
CA ALA A 237 -36.38 -27.88 34.67
C ALA A 237 -36.27 -26.59 33.84
N VAL A 238 -35.14 -26.38 33.17
CA VAL A 238 -34.92 -25.17 32.36
C VAL A 238 -35.48 -25.40 30.95
N GLU A 239 -36.67 -24.83 30.70
CA GLU A 239 -37.45 -25.08 29.48
C GLU A 239 -36.64 -24.78 28.20
N GLY A 240 -36.73 -25.69 27.23
CA GLY A 240 -36.04 -25.56 25.95
C GLY A 240 -34.53 -25.85 26.01
N THR A 241 -34.02 -26.36 27.13
CA THR A 241 -32.61 -26.74 27.33
C THR A 241 -32.46 -28.20 27.80
N SER A 242 -31.21 -28.65 27.95
CA SER A 242 -30.82 -29.97 28.47
C SER A 242 -30.51 -29.97 29.97
N TYR A 243 -30.89 -28.93 30.72
CA TYR A 243 -30.46 -28.74 32.10
C TYR A 243 -31.63 -28.70 33.08
N LEU A 244 -31.44 -29.39 34.21
CA LEU A 244 -32.24 -29.34 35.42
C LEU A 244 -31.42 -28.65 36.51
N LEU A 245 -31.90 -27.53 37.05
CA LEU A 245 -31.27 -26.92 38.22
C LEU A 245 -31.78 -27.60 39.50
N VAL A 246 -30.87 -27.95 40.39
CA VAL A 246 -31.14 -28.58 41.69
C VAL A 246 -30.49 -27.73 42.76
N SER A 247 -31.23 -27.42 43.82
CA SER A 247 -30.83 -26.52 44.88
C SER A 247 -31.21 -27.07 46.23
N PHE A 248 -30.40 -26.79 47.26
CA PHE A 248 -30.63 -27.24 48.63
C PHE A 248 -30.60 -26.09 49.63
N GLU A 249 -31.37 -26.27 50.71
CA GLU A 249 -31.32 -25.52 51.97
C GLU A 249 -30.57 -26.38 53.01
N ASP A 250 -29.52 -25.82 53.62
CA ASP A 250 -28.56 -26.56 54.45
C ASP A 250 -28.84 -26.51 55.97
N MET A 251 -29.82 -25.71 56.44
CA MET A 251 -30.10 -25.53 57.86
C MET A 251 -31.34 -26.29 58.36
N TYR A 252 -31.22 -26.95 59.52
CA TYR A 252 -32.32 -27.66 60.18
C TYR A 252 -33.52 -26.74 60.46
N LYS A 253 -34.75 -27.24 60.22
CA LYS A 253 -36.03 -26.49 60.25
C LYS A 253 -36.18 -25.41 59.17
N GLY A 254 -35.35 -25.46 58.12
CA GLY A 254 -35.53 -24.68 56.90
C GLY A 254 -34.96 -23.27 56.95
N GLY A 255 -33.99 -23.03 57.85
CA GLY A 255 -33.11 -21.86 57.80
C GLY A 255 -33.80 -20.51 57.58
N ASP A 256 -33.22 -19.74 56.67
CA ASP A 256 -33.79 -18.51 56.08
C ASP A 256 -34.68 -18.81 54.85
N ALA A 257 -34.80 -20.08 54.46
CA ALA A 257 -35.64 -20.59 53.40
C ALA A 257 -35.35 -19.94 52.04
N ASP A 258 -34.10 -19.50 51.84
CA ASP A 258 -33.54 -19.32 50.51
C ASP A 258 -32.72 -20.55 50.14
N TYR A 259 -33.15 -21.25 49.08
CA TYR A 259 -32.54 -22.53 48.72
C TYR A 259 -31.26 -22.31 47.90
N GLU A 260 -30.52 -21.22 48.13
CA GLU A 260 -29.32 -20.86 47.37
C GLU A 260 -28.02 -21.38 48.00
N ASP A 261 -28.10 -22.09 49.12
CA ASP A 261 -26.95 -22.62 49.85
C ASP A 261 -26.09 -23.54 49.01
N CYS A 262 -26.69 -24.37 48.15
CA CYS A 262 -25.97 -25.31 47.30
C CYS A 262 -26.70 -25.56 45.97
N VAL A 263 -26.19 -24.97 44.88
CA VAL A 263 -26.84 -25.03 43.56
C VAL A 263 -26.02 -25.80 42.52
N PHE A 264 -26.70 -26.72 41.83
CA PHE A 264 -26.13 -27.59 40.80
C PHE A 264 -27.00 -27.61 39.54
N ALA A 265 -26.39 -27.87 38.38
CA ALA A 265 -27.10 -28.15 37.13
C ALA A 265 -26.83 -29.57 36.67
N VAL A 266 -27.90 -30.35 36.54
CA VAL A 266 -27.87 -31.71 36.00
C VAL A 266 -28.17 -31.63 34.51
N GLU A 267 -27.17 -31.91 33.69
CA GLU A 267 -27.30 -32.09 32.25
C GLU A 267 -27.83 -33.49 31.94
N MET A 268 -28.88 -33.55 31.14
CA MET A 268 -29.42 -34.79 30.56
C MET A 268 -30.05 -34.47 29.20
N SER A 269 -30.60 -35.45 28.50
CA SER A 269 -31.24 -35.19 27.22
C SER A 269 -32.37 -34.18 27.37
N MET A 270 -32.54 -33.32 26.35
CA MET A 270 -33.62 -32.34 26.35
C MET A 270 -35.00 -33.00 26.44
N ASP A 271 -35.12 -34.23 25.93
CA ASP A 271 -36.35 -35.02 25.96
C ASP A 271 -36.63 -35.53 27.39
N ASN A 272 -35.60 -35.91 28.15
CA ASN A 272 -35.73 -36.19 29.59
C ASN A 272 -36.16 -34.95 30.38
N VAL A 273 -35.54 -33.78 30.14
CA VAL A 273 -35.95 -32.51 30.79
C VAL A 273 -37.38 -32.12 30.40
N ALA A 274 -37.73 -32.26 29.13
CA ALA A 274 -39.08 -32.00 28.63
C ALA A 274 -40.12 -32.97 29.19
N ALA A 275 -39.75 -34.23 29.44
CA ALA A 275 -40.62 -35.20 30.08
C ALA A 275 -40.92 -34.87 31.55
N LEU A 276 -39.93 -34.33 32.30
CA LEU A 276 -40.12 -33.85 33.68
C LEU A 276 -41.20 -32.76 33.79
N ILE A 277 -41.40 -31.97 32.72
CA ILE A 277 -42.42 -30.91 32.64
C ILE A 277 -43.63 -31.30 31.76
N GLY A 278 -43.72 -32.54 31.29
CA GLY A 278 -44.85 -33.06 30.50
C GLY A 278 -44.97 -32.55 29.06
N LYS A 279 -43.90 -32.04 28.43
CA LYS A 279 -43.90 -31.38 27.10
C LYS A 279 -43.00 -32.07 26.05
N MET A 280 -43.15 -33.37 25.82
CA MET A 280 -42.32 -34.10 24.84
C MET A 280 -42.76 -33.84 23.36
N ASP A 281 -41.85 -33.41 22.45
CA ASP A 281 -42.09 -33.28 20.99
C ASP A 281 -41.26 -34.32 20.18
N PRO A 282 -41.88 -35.40 19.66
CA PRO A 282 -41.17 -36.48 18.96
C PRO A 282 -40.52 -36.08 17.61
N TRP A 283 -40.94 -34.98 16.98
CA TRP A 283 -40.57 -34.65 15.58
C TRP A 283 -39.48 -33.59 15.43
N ARG A 284 -38.91 -33.13 16.54
CA ARG A 284 -37.99 -31.99 16.58
C ARG A 284 -36.69 -32.20 15.78
N ARG A 285 -36.11 -33.41 15.82
CA ARG A 285 -34.84 -33.72 15.14
C ARG A 285 -34.94 -33.58 13.62
N ILE A 286 -36.08 -34.00 13.05
CA ILE A 286 -36.33 -33.92 11.60
C ILE A 286 -36.48 -32.45 11.15
N LYS A 287 -37.19 -31.61 11.92
CA LYS A 287 -37.35 -30.17 11.63
C LYS A 287 -36.00 -29.43 11.63
N GLN A 288 -35.05 -29.81 12.48
CA GLN A 288 -33.72 -29.18 12.54
C GLN A 288 -32.85 -29.51 11.32
N VAL A 289 -32.88 -30.76 10.85
CA VAL A 289 -32.10 -31.18 9.66
C VAL A 289 -32.56 -30.42 8.42
N ILE A 290 -33.87 -30.28 8.23
CA ILE A 290 -34.45 -29.53 7.09
C ILE A 290 -34.05 -28.04 7.17
N LYS A 291 -34.10 -27.44 8.37
CA LYS A 291 -33.72 -26.04 8.57
C LYS A 291 -32.26 -25.76 8.21
N TRP A 292 -31.33 -26.64 8.60
CA TRP A 292 -29.90 -26.46 8.31
C TRP A 292 -29.53 -26.65 6.83
N SER A 293 -30.21 -27.58 6.14
CA SER A 293 -30.07 -27.78 4.69
C SER A 293 -30.35 -26.50 3.89
N VAL A 294 -31.49 -25.85 4.16
CA VAL A 294 -31.91 -24.61 3.46
C VAL A 294 -30.95 -23.45 3.74
N ILE A 295 -30.48 -23.32 4.99
CA ILE A 295 -29.53 -22.29 5.38
C ILE A 295 -28.21 -22.47 4.62
N CYS A 296 -27.68 -23.69 4.49
CA CYS A 296 -26.44 -23.93 3.75
C CYS A 296 -26.56 -23.58 2.26
N THR A 297 -27.67 -23.91 1.60
CA THR A 297 -27.87 -23.57 0.18
C THR A 297 -27.97 -22.06 -0.05
N VAL A 298 -28.64 -21.32 0.83
CA VAL A 298 -28.75 -19.86 0.72
C VAL A 298 -27.43 -19.17 1.06
N VAL A 299 -26.74 -19.62 2.11
CA VAL A 299 -25.50 -19.01 2.61
C VAL A 299 -24.31 -19.29 1.68
N PHE A 300 -24.21 -20.47 1.07
CA PHE A 300 -23.07 -20.83 0.21
C PHE A 300 -23.39 -20.79 -1.29
N GLY A 301 -24.62 -21.10 -1.71
CA GLY A 301 -25.02 -21.16 -3.13
C GLY A 301 -25.18 -19.77 -3.78
N GLY A 302 -25.77 -18.81 -3.07
CA GLY A 302 -25.95 -17.44 -3.58
C GLY A 302 -24.62 -16.70 -3.85
N PRO A 303 -23.71 -16.62 -2.87
CA PRO A 303 -22.43 -15.94 -3.05
C PRO A 303 -21.52 -16.58 -4.11
N THR A 304 -21.52 -17.92 -4.24
CA THR A 304 -20.71 -18.60 -5.26
C THR A 304 -21.23 -18.35 -6.68
N ALA A 305 -22.55 -18.41 -6.88
CA ALA A 305 -23.16 -18.11 -8.18
C ALA A 305 -22.90 -16.65 -8.62
N THR A 306 -23.03 -15.68 -7.71
CA THR A 306 -22.74 -14.27 -8.02
C THR A 306 -21.27 -14.04 -8.38
N LEU A 307 -20.32 -14.69 -7.70
CA LEU A 307 -18.89 -14.61 -8.05
C LEU A 307 -18.60 -15.19 -9.45
N VAL A 308 -19.23 -16.31 -9.81
CA VAL A 308 -19.07 -16.93 -11.14
C VAL A 308 -19.66 -16.02 -12.24
N ILE A 309 -20.84 -15.46 -12.01
CA ILE A 309 -21.48 -14.53 -12.96
C ILE A 309 -20.62 -13.27 -13.14
N ARG A 310 -20.16 -12.66 -12.04
CA ARG A 310 -19.26 -11.49 -12.09
C ARG A 310 -17.98 -11.79 -12.86
N ARG A 311 -17.35 -12.96 -12.65
CA ARG A 311 -16.16 -13.39 -13.41
C ARG A 311 -16.47 -13.55 -14.90
N ARG A 312 -17.60 -14.14 -15.27
CA ARG A 312 -18.01 -14.28 -16.69
C ARG A 312 -18.26 -12.93 -17.35
N ILE A 313 -18.98 -12.02 -16.69
CA ILE A 313 -19.24 -10.66 -17.21
C ILE A 313 -17.92 -9.91 -17.40
N ARG A 314 -17.02 -9.97 -16.41
CA ARG A 314 -15.68 -9.35 -16.48
C ARG A 314 -14.88 -9.88 -17.68
N ARG A 315 -14.80 -11.20 -17.86
CA ARG A 315 -14.12 -11.82 -19.01
C ARG A 315 -14.75 -11.43 -20.35
N LYS A 316 -16.08 -11.38 -20.42
CA LYS A 316 -16.79 -10.95 -21.64
C LYS A 316 -16.47 -9.50 -21.99
N ARG A 317 -16.47 -8.60 -21.00
CA ARG A 317 -16.11 -7.18 -21.19
C ARG A 317 -14.66 -7.02 -21.64
N LEU A 318 -13.72 -7.70 -20.99
CA LEU A 318 -12.30 -7.68 -21.38
C LEU A 318 -12.09 -8.17 -22.81
N LYS A 319 -12.76 -9.27 -23.19
CA LYS A 319 -12.71 -9.77 -24.56
C LYS A 319 -13.30 -8.79 -25.57
N GLN A 320 -14.46 -8.21 -25.27
CA GLN A 320 -15.09 -7.21 -26.14
C GLN A 320 -14.21 -5.98 -26.33
N ALA A 321 -13.56 -5.49 -25.26
CA ALA A 321 -12.66 -4.36 -25.34
C ALA A 321 -11.39 -4.69 -26.15
N TYR A 322 -10.83 -5.89 -25.97
CA TYR A 322 -9.73 -6.39 -26.81
C TYR A 322 -10.13 -6.43 -28.29
N ASP A 323 -11.26 -7.07 -28.61
CA ASP A 323 -11.76 -7.20 -29.99
C ASP A 323 -12.04 -5.81 -30.60
N ALA A 324 -12.62 -4.88 -29.83
CA ALA A 324 -12.90 -3.51 -30.26
C ALA A 324 -11.63 -2.69 -30.48
N ALA A 325 -10.63 -2.82 -29.60
CA ALA A 325 -9.34 -2.15 -29.74
C ALA A 325 -8.56 -2.68 -30.94
N SER A 326 -8.51 -4.00 -31.14
CA SER A 326 -7.91 -4.62 -32.33
C SER A 326 -8.61 -4.16 -33.61
N HIS A 327 -9.94 -4.01 -33.59
CA HIS A 327 -10.69 -3.49 -34.73
C HIS A 327 -10.38 -2.00 -34.99
N ALA A 328 -10.26 -1.17 -33.94
CA ALA A 328 -9.87 0.23 -34.08
C ALA A 328 -8.47 0.38 -34.69
N LEU A 329 -7.51 -0.49 -34.34
CA LEU A 329 -6.18 -0.52 -34.95
C LEU A 329 -6.20 -0.84 -36.44
N ARG A 330 -7.00 -1.84 -36.83
CA ARG A 330 -7.20 -2.17 -38.26
C ARG A 330 -7.81 -1.02 -39.06
N GLN A 331 -8.51 -0.10 -38.39
CA GLN A 331 -9.08 1.11 -39.00
C GLN A 331 -8.18 2.33 -38.88
N SER A 332 -6.90 2.15 -38.53
CA SER A 332 -5.93 3.25 -38.34
C SER A 332 -6.39 4.28 -37.30
N ARG A 333 -7.10 3.83 -36.26
CA ARG A 333 -7.52 4.65 -35.10
C ARG A 333 -6.80 4.20 -33.83
N PRO A 334 -5.46 4.41 -33.73
CA PRO A 334 -4.68 3.86 -32.62
C PRO A 334 -5.02 4.50 -31.26
N ARG A 335 -5.35 5.79 -31.20
CA ARG A 335 -5.73 6.45 -29.94
C ARG A 335 -7.03 5.92 -29.35
N ASP A 336 -8.01 5.63 -30.20
CA ASP A 336 -9.26 5.00 -29.78
C ASP A 336 -8.99 3.61 -29.19
N ALA A 337 -8.07 2.86 -29.80
CA ALA A 337 -7.65 1.55 -29.28
C ALA A 337 -7.01 1.66 -27.89
N VAL A 338 -6.06 2.59 -27.70
CA VAL A 338 -5.45 2.86 -26.39
C VAL A 338 -6.50 3.22 -25.35
N ALA A 339 -7.44 4.11 -25.69
CA ALA A 339 -8.52 4.52 -24.78
C ALA A 339 -9.41 3.34 -24.37
N LEU A 340 -9.80 2.48 -25.31
CA LEU A 340 -10.59 1.27 -25.03
C LEU A 340 -9.83 0.27 -24.14
N ILE A 341 -8.53 0.10 -24.36
CA ILE A 341 -7.68 -0.78 -23.56
C ILE A 341 -7.60 -0.27 -22.12
N ARG A 342 -7.21 1.00 -21.93
CA ARG A 342 -7.01 1.59 -20.59
C ARG A 342 -8.25 1.56 -19.72
N GLN A 343 -9.45 1.68 -20.30
CA GLN A 343 -10.72 1.59 -19.57
C GLN A 343 -10.93 0.25 -18.84
N VAL A 344 -10.38 -0.84 -19.37
CA VAL A 344 -10.61 -2.19 -18.84
C VAL A 344 -9.35 -2.85 -18.28
N LYS A 345 -8.16 -2.33 -18.62
CA LYS A 345 -6.86 -2.94 -18.33
C LYS A 345 -6.66 -3.23 -16.84
N GLU A 346 -7.00 -2.30 -15.96
CA GLU A 346 -6.87 -2.48 -14.49
C GLU A 346 -7.75 -3.61 -13.95
N GLN A 347 -8.83 -3.94 -14.65
CA GLN A 347 -9.72 -5.03 -14.32
C GLN A 347 -9.29 -6.32 -14.99
N ALA A 348 -8.10 -6.46 -15.58
CA ALA A 348 -7.65 -7.71 -16.17
C ALA A 348 -7.02 -8.65 -15.11
N ASP A 349 -6.99 -9.96 -15.38
CA ASP A 349 -6.09 -10.88 -14.70
C ASP A 349 -4.71 -10.85 -15.39
N ASP A 350 -3.65 -11.31 -14.73
CA ASP A 350 -2.26 -11.11 -15.19
C ASP A 350 -2.02 -11.49 -16.67
N LYS A 351 -2.60 -12.60 -17.13
CA LYS A 351 -2.48 -13.05 -18.52
C LYS A 351 -3.19 -12.09 -19.50
N THR A 352 -4.43 -11.70 -19.19
CA THR A 352 -5.18 -10.78 -20.05
C THR A 352 -4.60 -9.37 -19.99
N TRP A 353 -4.07 -8.98 -18.84
CA TRP A 353 -3.39 -7.71 -18.63
C TRP A 353 -2.19 -7.61 -19.56
N LEU A 354 -1.34 -8.64 -19.62
CA LEU A 354 -0.19 -8.66 -20.52
C LEU A 354 -0.61 -8.65 -22.00
N ALA A 355 -1.66 -9.39 -22.36
CA ALA A 355 -2.20 -9.39 -23.73
C ALA A 355 -2.74 -8.02 -24.15
N LEU A 356 -3.42 -7.32 -23.24
CA LEU A 356 -3.87 -5.94 -23.45
C LEU A 356 -2.70 -4.96 -23.52
N SER A 357 -1.68 -5.11 -22.67
CA SER A 357 -0.47 -4.29 -22.73
C SER A 357 0.27 -4.45 -24.05
N ARG A 358 0.38 -5.67 -24.60
CA ARG A 358 0.96 -5.90 -25.93
C ARG A 358 0.19 -5.20 -27.05
N LEU A 359 -1.14 -5.29 -27.00
CA LEU A 359 -2.01 -4.56 -27.93
C LEU A 359 -1.88 -3.03 -27.77
N GLU A 360 -1.65 -2.56 -26.55
CA GLU A 360 -1.40 -1.14 -26.26
C GLU A 360 -0.05 -0.68 -26.84
N VAL A 361 0.99 -1.51 -26.76
CA VAL A 361 2.29 -1.24 -27.40
C VAL A 361 2.12 -1.08 -28.92
N GLU A 362 1.44 -2.02 -29.58
CA GLU A 362 1.15 -1.95 -31.01
C GLU A 362 0.38 -0.67 -31.40
N ALA A 363 -0.59 -0.29 -30.55
CA ALA A 363 -1.37 0.92 -30.75
C ALA A 363 -0.53 2.19 -30.64
N LEU A 364 0.31 2.28 -29.61
CA LEU A 364 1.17 3.45 -29.37
C LEU A 364 2.31 3.55 -30.40
N GLU A 365 2.84 2.42 -30.85
CA GLU A 365 3.81 2.35 -31.95
C GLU A 365 3.20 2.91 -33.24
N THR A 366 1.97 2.50 -33.58
CA THR A 366 1.22 3.01 -34.73
C THR A 366 0.89 4.49 -34.59
N ALA A 367 0.61 4.95 -33.35
CA ALA A 367 0.39 6.36 -33.04
C ALA A 367 1.68 7.20 -33.05
N ARG A 368 2.87 6.57 -33.08
CA ARG A 368 4.18 7.20 -32.92
C ARG A 368 4.27 8.05 -31.65
N ASP A 369 3.84 7.50 -30.52
CA ASP A 369 3.84 8.19 -29.22
C ASP A 369 4.98 7.69 -28.30
N PRO A 370 6.20 8.24 -28.44
CA PRO A 370 7.37 7.76 -27.70
C PRO A 370 7.28 7.99 -26.18
N ALA A 371 6.58 9.04 -25.71
CA ALA A 371 6.42 9.27 -24.27
C ALA A 371 5.51 8.22 -23.61
N GLU A 372 4.37 7.94 -24.25
CA GLU A 372 3.45 6.91 -23.79
C GLU A 372 4.08 5.51 -23.86
N LEU A 373 4.90 5.22 -24.88
CA LEU A 373 5.68 3.98 -24.95
C LEU A 373 6.71 3.88 -23.82
N GLY A 374 7.44 4.96 -23.53
CA GLY A 374 8.38 5.01 -22.40
C GLY A 374 7.69 4.72 -21.06
N ALA A 375 6.55 5.37 -20.81
CA ALA A 375 5.75 5.16 -19.60
C ALA A 375 5.17 3.74 -19.51
N LEU A 376 4.69 3.19 -20.63
CA LEU A 376 4.15 1.83 -20.69
C LEU A 376 5.24 0.78 -20.44
N TYR A 377 6.49 1.01 -20.89
CA TYR A 377 7.60 0.11 -20.62
C TYR A 377 7.91 0.00 -19.13
N GLU A 378 7.85 1.11 -18.38
CA GLU A 378 8.01 1.08 -16.93
C GLU A 378 6.90 0.28 -16.23
N GLU A 379 5.67 0.30 -16.77
CA GLU A 379 4.56 -0.47 -16.23
C GLU A 379 4.62 -1.96 -16.61
N ALA A 380 4.96 -2.25 -17.88
CA ALA A 380 4.77 -3.54 -18.53
C ALA A 380 5.97 -3.94 -19.43
N PRO A 381 7.18 -4.10 -18.89
CA PRO A 381 8.38 -4.37 -19.69
C PRO A 381 8.25 -5.67 -20.51
N GLU A 382 7.53 -6.68 -20.01
CA GLU A 382 7.31 -7.94 -20.72
C GLU A 382 6.43 -7.79 -21.97
N ALA A 383 5.67 -6.69 -22.09
CA ALA A 383 4.86 -6.42 -23.28
C ALA A 383 5.72 -6.01 -24.49
N PHE A 384 6.95 -5.54 -24.25
CA PHE A 384 7.87 -5.08 -25.28
C PHE A 384 8.74 -6.18 -25.87
N SER A 385 8.68 -7.41 -25.34
CA SER A 385 9.58 -8.50 -25.76
C SER A 385 9.53 -8.79 -27.26
N ASP A 386 8.36 -8.59 -27.86
CA ASP A 386 8.07 -8.97 -29.25
C ASP A 386 7.93 -7.72 -30.16
N HIS A 387 8.21 -6.51 -29.65
CA HIS A 387 8.00 -5.23 -30.33
C HIS A 387 9.28 -4.37 -30.34
N GLU A 388 10.19 -4.64 -31.29
CA GLU A 388 11.50 -3.96 -31.34
C GLU A 388 11.38 -2.47 -31.65
N THR A 389 10.57 -2.11 -32.65
CA THR A 389 10.41 -0.70 -33.06
C THR A 389 9.83 0.15 -31.93
N ALA A 390 8.80 -0.35 -31.23
CA ALA A 390 8.28 0.30 -30.03
C ALA A 390 9.34 0.42 -28.92
N SER A 391 10.18 -0.62 -28.76
CA SER A 391 11.29 -0.62 -27.80
C SER A 391 12.34 0.45 -28.13
N LEU A 392 12.68 0.63 -29.41
CA LEU A 392 13.58 1.70 -29.86
C LEU A 392 12.99 3.09 -29.58
N GLN A 393 11.69 3.29 -29.83
CA GLN A 393 11.02 4.57 -29.54
C GLN A 393 10.97 4.87 -28.03
N ALA A 394 10.64 3.87 -27.20
CA ALA A 394 10.70 3.98 -25.75
C ALA A 394 12.13 4.31 -25.27
N GLY A 395 13.14 3.65 -25.83
CA GLY A 395 14.54 3.90 -25.50
C GLY A 395 15.01 5.30 -25.89
N LYS A 396 14.60 5.82 -27.05
CA LYS A 396 14.84 7.21 -27.48
C LYS A 396 14.22 8.20 -26.49
N ALA A 397 12.98 7.96 -26.05
CA ALA A 397 12.30 8.80 -25.06
C ALA A 397 13.04 8.79 -23.71
N GLN A 398 13.47 7.62 -23.25
CA GLN A 398 14.21 7.45 -22.00
C GLN A 398 15.55 8.19 -22.02
N ILE A 399 16.36 8.04 -23.09
CA ILE A 399 17.63 8.76 -23.23
C ILE A 399 17.39 10.28 -23.30
N ALA A 400 16.36 10.74 -24.01
CA ALA A 400 16.01 12.15 -24.10
C ALA A 400 15.60 12.74 -22.73
N ALA A 401 14.94 11.94 -21.90
CA ALA A 401 14.56 12.27 -20.53
C ALA A 401 15.68 12.07 -19.49
N ASP A 402 16.87 11.59 -19.90
CA ASP A 402 18.02 11.23 -19.03
C ASP A 402 17.76 10.04 -18.09
N ARG A 403 16.83 9.14 -18.47
CA ARG A 403 16.44 7.91 -17.75
C ARG A 403 17.33 6.72 -18.08
N LEU A 404 18.63 6.87 -17.87
CA LEU A 404 19.60 5.85 -18.27
C LEU A 404 19.41 4.52 -17.51
N ASP A 405 18.89 4.59 -16.27
CA ASP A 405 18.54 3.46 -15.41
C ASP A 405 17.45 2.54 -15.99
N THR A 406 16.51 3.12 -16.74
CA THR A 406 15.42 2.38 -17.41
C THR A 406 15.81 1.86 -18.79
N PHE A 407 16.68 2.60 -19.49
CA PHE A 407 17.16 2.24 -20.81
C PHE A 407 18.08 1.01 -20.77
N GLU A 408 18.96 0.89 -19.77
CA GLU A 408 19.90 -0.23 -19.68
C GLU A 408 19.20 -1.61 -19.66
N PRO A 409 18.19 -1.88 -18.82
CA PRO A 409 17.41 -3.11 -18.87
C PRO A 409 16.69 -3.32 -20.21
N LEU A 410 16.12 -2.26 -20.79
CA LEU A 410 15.43 -2.31 -22.08
C LEU A 410 16.39 -2.77 -23.18
N ARG A 411 17.56 -2.13 -23.24
CA ARG A 411 18.62 -2.48 -24.19
C ARG A 411 19.13 -3.90 -23.98
N ALA A 412 19.33 -4.31 -22.74
CA ALA A 412 19.77 -5.67 -22.40
C ALA A 412 18.78 -6.73 -22.90
N SER A 413 17.47 -6.46 -22.82
CA SER A 413 16.43 -7.37 -23.31
C SER A 413 16.48 -7.62 -24.82
N TRP A 414 17.12 -6.75 -25.60
CA TRP A 414 17.25 -6.82 -27.06
C TRP A 414 18.67 -7.11 -27.56
N ARG A 415 19.61 -7.46 -26.67
CA ARG A 415 20.97 -7.84 -27.11
C ARG A 415 20.91 -9.10 -27.97
N GLU A 416 21.63 -9.05 -29.09
CA GLU A 416 21.88 -10.19 -30.00
C GLU A 416 20.64 -10.81 -30.68
N ARG A 417 19.45 -10.22 -30.53
CA ARG A 417 18.21 -10.73 -31.14
C ARG A 417 17.38 -9.70 -31.92
N GLY A 418 17.83 -8.45 -31.97
CA GLY A 418 17.15 -7.37 -32.68
C GLY A 418 17.55 -7.27 -34.15
N ASP A 419 16.60 -6.90 -35.00
CA ASP A 419 16.75 -6.68 -36.44
C ASP A 419 17.32 -5.29 -36.76
N HIS A 420 17.36 -4.37 -35.77
CA HIS A 420 17.84 -2.99 -35.92
C HIS A 420 19.14 -2.72 -35.12
N PRO A 421 20.23 -3.50 -35.31
CA PRO A 421 21.42 -3.42 -34.46
C PRO A 421 22.16 -2.07 -34.54
N ALA A 422 22.08 -1.37 -35.67
CA ALA A 422 22.69 -0.05 -35.83
C ALA A 422 21.94 1.04 -35.03
N GLU A 423 20.61 1.00 -34.96
CA GLU A 423 19.82 1.95 -34.16
C GLU A 423 20.09 1.76 -32.68
N TRP A 424 20.13 0.51 -32.20
CA TRP A 424 20.52 0.21 -30.82
C TRP A 424 21.93 0.69 -30.50
N LEU A 425 22.88 0.53 -31.43
CA LEU A 425 24.25 0.99 -31.26
C LEU A 425 24.32 2.51 -31.12
N VAL A 426 23.53 3.25 -31.90
CA VAL A 426 23.42 4.71 -31.78
C VAL A 426 22.88 5.11 -30.41
N LEU A 427 21.81 4.47 -29.93
CA LEU A 427 21.26 4.76 -28.61
C LEU A 427 22.25 4.44 -27.47
N GLU A 428 22.99 3.33 -27.56
CA GLU A 428 24.06 3.01 -26.61
C GLU A 428 25.18 4.06 -26.63
N SER A 429 25.54 4.57 -27.81
CA SER A 429 26.53 5.66 -27.92
C SER A 429 26.01 6.97 -27.31
N GLU A 430 24.74 7.32 -27.53
CA GLU A 430 24.09 8.50 -26.94
C GLU A 430 24.06 8.41 -25.41
N MET A 431 23.70 7.25 -24.87
CA MET A 431 23.75 6.98 -23.42
C MET A 431 25.17 7.17 -22.86
N LEU A 432 26.20 6.67 -23.53
CA LEU A 432 27.59 6.83 -23.09
C LEU A 432 28.05 8.29 -23.12
N GLU A 433 27.62 9.07 -24.11
CA GLU A 433 27.88 10.52 -24.15
C GLU A 433 27.16 11.27 -23.02
N ARG A 434 25.93 10.87 -22.68
CA ARG A 434 25.21 11.42 -21.50
C ARG A 434 25.95 11.15 -20.18
N GLN A 435 26.67 10.02 -20.11
CA GLN A 435 27.55 9.67 -18.99
C GLN A 435 28.96 10.28 -19.09
N GLU A 436 29.21 11.18 -20.04
CA GLU A 436 30.51 11.84 -20.27
C GLU A 436 31.64 10.85 -20.66
N LYS A 437 31.26 9.70 -21.23
CA LYS A 437 32.16 8.64 -21.69
C LYS A 437 32.30 8.62 -23.22
N ALA A 438 32.57 9.78 -23.83
CA ALA A 438 32.68 9.93 -25.28
C ALA A 438 33.72 8.98 -25.92
N GLY A 439 34.83 8.71 -25.23
CA GLY A 439 35.83 7.74 -25.68
C GLY A 439 35.26 6.32 -25.82
N ASN A 440 34.43 5.89 -24.88
CA ASN A 440 33.77 4.58 -24.93
C ASN A 440 32.71 4.54 -26.04
N ALA A 441 31.97 5.63 -26.23
CA ALA A 441 31.00 5.75 -27.32
C ALA A 441 31.67 5.60 -28.69
N ARG A 442 32.83 6.26 -28.88
CA ARG A 442 33.64 6.12 -30.09
C ARG A 442 34.13 4.70 -30.30
N SER A 443 34.77 4.08 -29.30
CA SER A 443 35.26 2.70 -29.40
C SER A 443 34.13 1.72 -29.77
N LEU A 444 32.96 1.88 -29.15
CA LEU A 444 31.77 1.07 -29.43
C LEU A 444 31.31 1.19 -30.89
N LEU A 445 31.33 2.40 -31.45
CA LEU A 445 30.97 2.66 -32.85
C LEU A 445 32.05 2.19 -33.83
N GLU A 446 33.32 2.20 -33.44
CA GLU A 446 34.46 1.75 -34.25
C GLU A 446 34.55 0.22 -34.34
N GLU A 447 34.12 -0.50 -33.32
CA GLU A 447 34.18 -1.97 -33.26
C GLU A 447 33.22 -2.64 -34.25
N LYS A 448 32.08 -2.01 -34.53
CA LYS A 448 31.03 -2.58 -35.39
C LYS A 448 31.04 -2.00 -36.79
N ARG A 449 30.61 -2.80 -37.76
CA ARG A 449 30.42 -2.41 -39.16
C ARG A 449 29.09 -2.97 -39.65
N PHE A 450 28.44 -2.23 -40.53
CA PHE A 450 27.20 -2.61 -41.18
C PHE A 450 27.31 -2.34 -42.68
N ASP A 451 26.20 -2.54 -43.40
CA ASP A 451 26.05 -2.19 -44.80
C ASP A 451 24.89 -1.19 -45.02
N GLY A 452 24.91 -0.48 -46.14
CA GLY A 452 23.83 0.41 -46.58
C GLY A 452 23.47 1.50 -45.56
N ALA A 453 22.17 1.67 -45.30
CA ALA A 453 21.63 2.71 -44.42
C ALA A 453 22.08 2.54 -42.95
N SER A 454 22.24 1.32 -42.47
CA SER A 454 22.73 1.03 -41.12
C SER A 454 24.18 1.49 -40.92
N GLU A 455 25.01 1.35 -41.96
CA GLU A 455 26.38 1.85 -41.94
C GLU A 455 26.42 3.38 -42.04
N ALA A 456 25.54 3.96 -42.86
CA ALA A 456 25.37 5.41 -42.93
C ALA A 456 25.05 5.99 -41.55
N LEU A 457 24.09 5.40 -40.85
CA LEU A 457 23.70 5.82 -39.50
C LEU A 457 24.86 5.70 -38.51
N ARG A 458 25.58 4.57 -38.49
CA ARG A 458 26.75 4.36 -37.63
C ARG A 458 27.84 5.39 -37.90
N ARG A 459 28.18 5.65 -39.17
CA ARG A 459 29.22 6.61 -39.57
C ARG A 459 28.83 8.04 -39.23
N ALA A 460 27.57 8.41 -39.46
CA ALA A 460 27.04 9.71 -39.10
C ALA A 460 27.17 9.95 -37.59
N ARG A 461 26.89 8.93 -36.77
CA ARG A 461 27.08 9.01 -35.33
C ARG A 461 28.55 9.04 -34.92
N LEU A 462 29.40 8.22 -35.54
CA LEU A 462 30.84 8.21 -35.27
C LEU A 462 31.49 9.57 -35.57
N ALA A 463 31.05 10.26 -36.61
CA ALA A 463 31.53 11.60 -36.94
C ALA A 463 31.33 12.61 -35.80
N LEU A 464 30.26 12.49 -35.00
CA LEU A 464 29.98 13.39 -33.88
C LEU A 464 30.92 13.21 -32.69
N VAL A 465 31.39 11.98 -32.47
CA VAL A 465 32.28 11.63 -31.35
C VAL A 465 33.75 11.51 -31.77
N GLN A 466 34.04 11.79 -33.04
CA GLN A 466 35.40 11.73 -33.55
C GLN A 466 36.19 12.98 -33.14
N VAL A 467 37.42 12.77 -32.68
CA VAL A 467 38.31 13.84 -32.20
C VAL A 467 39.02 14.52 -33.38
N ASP A 468 39.41 13.74 -34.39
CA ASP A 468 40.04 14.27 -35.61
C ASP A 468 38.99 14.88 -36.55
N ALA A 469 39.07 16.19 -36.78
CA ALA A 469 38.10 16.93 -37.59
C ALA A 469 38.09 16.51 -39.07
N ALA A 470 39.24 16.12 -39.63
CA ALA A 470 39.33 15.70 -41.03
C ALA A 470 38.71 14.30 -41.20
N GLU A 471 38.92 13.42 -40.24
CA GLU A 471 38.29 12.09 -40.25
C GLU A 471 36.78 12.18 -39.97
N ALA A 472 36.36 13.05 -39.06
CA ALA A 472 34.95 13.35 -38.81
C ALA A 472 34.23 13.82 -40.08
N ALA A 473 34.85 14.73 -40.85
CA ALA A 473 34.31 15.20 -42.13
C ALA A 473 34.12 14.07 -43.15
N LYS A 474 35.15 13.24 -43.35
CA LYS A 474 35.06 12.09 -44.26
C LYS A 474 33.96 11.12 -43.84
N LEU A 475 33.83 10.84 -42.54
CA LEU A 475 32.78 9.98 -42.02
C LEU A 475 31.40 10.56 -42.30
N ALA A 476 31.19 11.86 -42.03
CA ALA A 476 29.93 12.56 -42.29
C ALA A 476 29.56 12.56 -43.78
N ASP A 477 30.51 12.88 -44.67
CA ASP A 477 30.30 12.89 -46.12
C ASP A 477 29.98 11.49 -46.64
N SER A 478 30.71 10.48 -46.16
CA SER A 478 30.46 9.10 -46.56
C SER A 478 29.11 8.58 -46.06
N ALA A 479 28.67 8.99 -44.87
CA ALA A 479 27.36 8.66 -44.35
C ALA A 479 26.25 9.26 -45.21
N LEU A 480 26.38 10.54 -45.56
CA LEU A 480 25.43 11.22 -46.43
C LEU A 480 25.38 10.60 -47.82
N ALA A 481 26.52 10.21 -48.39
CA ALA A 481 26.57 9.54 -49.70
C ALA A 481 25.84 8.18 -49.68
N LEU A 482 25.92 7.43 -48.57
CA LEU A 482 25.25 6.15 -48.42
C LEU A 482 23.74 6.30 -48.20
N ALA A 483 23.30 7.33 -47.48
CA ALA A 483 21.87 7.55 -47.20
C ALA A 483 21.50 9.05 -47.19
N PRO A 484 21.36 9.69 -48.37
CA PRO A 484 21.22 11.15 -48.49
C PRO A 484 19.97 11.75 -47.85
N HIS A 485 18.91 10.95 -47.74
CA HIS A 485 17.59 11.38 -47.24
C HIS A 485 17.24 10.74 -45.90
N HIS A 486 18.18 10.06 -45.23
CA HIS A 486 17.88 9.41 -43.96
C HIS A 486 17.79 10.45 -42.83
N PRO A 487 16.65 10.55 -42.10
CA PRO A 487 16.39 11.63 -41.15
C PRO A 487 17.43 11.72 -40.04
N GLU A 488 17.82 10.58 -39.45
CA GLU A 488 18.87 10.55 -38.40
C GLU A 488 20.28 10.89 -38.91
N VAL A 489 20.61 10.59 -40.17
CA VAL A 489 21.91 10.95 -40.77
C VAL A 489 21.96 12.47 -40.97
N LEU A 490 20.87 13.05 -41.48
CA LEU A 490 20.72 14.50 -41.63
C LEU A 490 20.74 15.21 -40.26
N ARG A 491 20.11 14.62 -39.23
CA ARG A 491 20.19 15.10 -37.84
C ARG A 491 21.64 15.10 -37.33
N CYS A 492 22.37 14.01 -37.51
CA CYS A 492 23.78 13.95 -37.12
C CYS A 492 24.63 14.97 -37.88
N ARG A 493 24.36 15.17 -39.16
CA ARG A 493 25.04 16.19 -39.98
C ARG A 493 24.77 17.60 -39.46
N ALA A 494 23.54 17.91 -39.05
CA ALA A 494 23.20 19.19 -38.45
C ALA A 494 23.96 19.43 -37.13
N LEU A 495 23.97 18.43 -36.25
CA LEU A 495 24.74 18.46 -34.99
C LEU A 495 26.25 18.60 -35.23
N TRP A 496 26.77 17.98 -36.30
CA TRP A 496 28.18 18.09 -36.67
C TRP A 496 28.54 19.52 -37.11
N TYR A 497 27.74 20.14 -37.99
CA TYR A 497 27.93 21.54 -38.36
C TYR A 497 27.77 22.49 -37.18
N GLU A 498 26.88 22.19 -36.22
CA GLU A 498 26.80 22.95 -34.95
C GLU A 498 28.13 22.89 -34.19
N SER A 499 28.75 21.71 -34.11
CA SER A 499 30.02 21.55 -33.40
C SER A 499 31.17 22.35 -34.05
N LEU A 500 31.07 22.59 -35.36
CA LEU A 500 32.01 23.40 -36.13
C LEU A 500 31.68 24.91 -36.13
N GLY A 501 30.55 25.33 -35.54
CA GLY A 501 30.08 26.71 -35.61
C GLY A 501 29.60 27.16 -37.00
N GLN A 502 29.33 26.22 -37.91
CA GLN A 502 28.84 26.50 -39.27
C GLN A 502 27.31 26.64 -39.27
N TRP A 503 26.83 27.81 -38.85
CA TRP A 503 25.42 28.03 -38.52
C TRP A 503 24.46 27.96 -39.70
N ASN A 504 24.89 28.29 -40.92
CA ASN A 504 24.02 28.28 -42.09
C ASN A 504 23.84 26.85 -42.61
N GLU A 505 24.92 26.09 -42.66
CA GLU A 505 24.98 24.69 -43.04
C GLU A 505 24.20 23.83 -42.03
N ALA A 506 24.38 24.07 -40.73
CA ALA A 506 23.58 23.45 -39.68
C ALA A 506 22.08 23.72 -39.84
N ARG A 507 21.69 24.97 -40.17
CA ARG A 507 20.29 25.33 -40.39
C ARG A 507 19.68 24.57 -41.56
N ASN A 508 20.42 24.47 -42.67
CA ASN A 508 19.97 23.74 -43.85
C ASN A 508 19.82 22.24 -43.52
N ALA A 509 20.80 21.64 -42.86
CA ALA A 509 20.74 20.24 -42.47
C ALA A 509 19.58 19.93 -41.50
N TRP A 510 19.28 20.83 -40.55
CA TRP A 510 18.08 20.70 -39.70
C TRP A 510 16.78 20.78 -40.49
N HIS A 511 16.71 21.69 -41.47
CA HIS A 511 15.54 21.79 -42.36
C HIS A 511 15.36 20.51 -43.17
N ASP A 512 16.44 19.99 -43.76
CA ASP A 512 16.43 18.73 -44.54
C ASP A 512 16.00 17.55 -43.67
N ALA A 513 16.52 17.44 -42.44
CA ALA A 513 16.14 16.39 -41.49
C ALA A 513 14.64 16.46 -41.13
N HIS A 514 14.12 17.68 -40.91
CA HIS A 514 12.71 17.88 -40.60
C HIS A 514 11.80 17.58 -41.81
N GLN A 515 12.22 17.93 -43.03
CA GLN A 515 11.46 17.59 -44.24
C GLN A 515 11.44 16.08 -44.51
N ALA A 516 12.53 15.38 -44.18
CA ALA A 516 12.60 13.92 -44.33
C ALA A 516 11.61 13.20 -43.39
N GLU A 517 11.40 13.70 -42.17
CA GLU A 517 10.42 13.15 -41.23
C GLU A 517 9.74 14.24 -40.37
N PRO A 518 8.68 14.90 -40.88
CA PRO A 518 8.07 16.06 -40.23
C PRO A 518 7.44 15.78 -38.86
N GLU A 519 6.99 14.54 -38.63
CA GLU A 519 6.36 14.07 -37.40
C GLU A 519 7.36 13.59 -36.34
N ASN A 520 8.66 13.59 -36.64
CA ASN A 520 9.69 13.15 -35.68
C ASN A 520 9.93 14.22 -34.60
N LEU A 521 9.43 13.94 -33.39
CA LEU A 521 9.52 14.83 -32.24
C LEU A 521 10.97 15.11 -31.80
N PHE A 522 11.88 14.17 -31.97
CA PHE A 522 13.29 14.33 -31.59
C PHE A 522 14.04 15.28 -32.54
N ILE A 523 13.72 15.22 -33.84
CA ILE A 523 14.27 16.17 -34.83
C ILE A 523 13.71 17.56 -34.59
N ARG A 524 12.40 17.66 -34.32
CA ARG A 524 11.77 18.95 -34.01
C ARG A 524 12.34 19.57 -32.73
N ASP A 525 12.54 18.78 -31.67
CA ASP A 525 13.22 19.23 -30.45
C ASP A 525 14.66 19.68 -30.71
N GLY A 526 15.43 18.91 -31.51
CA GLY A 526 16.79 19.27 -31.91
C GLY A 526 16.86 20.60 -32.67
N MET A 527 15.93 20.83 -33.61
CA MET A 527 15.82 22.10 -34.34
C MET A 527 15.44 23.27 -33.42
N ALA A 528 14.61 23.03 -32.41
CA ALA A 528 14.26 24.04 -31.40
C ALA A 528 15.46 24.37 -30.50
N GLU A 529 16.21 23.37 -30.06
CA GLU A 529 17.49 23.53 -29.35
C GLU A 529 18.51 24.31 -30.16
N PHE A 530 18.61 24.05 -31.46
CA PHE A 530 19.46 24.81 -32.36
C PHE A 530 19.05 26.29 -32.41
N CYS A 531 17.75 26.58 -32.55
CA CYS A 531 17.24 27.95 -32.49
C CYS A 531 17.55 28.62 -31.14
N ARG A 532 17.39 27.89 -30.04
CA ARG A 532 17.70 28.34 -28.68
C ARG A 532 19.18 28.68 -28.51
N LYS A 533 20.10 27.84 -29.01
CA LYS A 533 21.56 28.10 -28.98
C LYS A 533 21.95 29.36 -29.77
N GLN A 534 21.19 29.72 -30.81
CA GLN A 534 21.37 30.98 -31.56
C GLN A 534 20.69 32.19 -30.91
N GLY A 535 20.13 32.05 -29.70
CA GLY A 535 19.37 33.12 -29.03
C GLY A 535 18.01 33.42 -29.68
N ARG A 536 17.56 32.60 -30.64
CA ARG A 536 16.28 32.75 -31.34
C ARG A 536 15.15 32.06 -30.56
N TYR A 537 14.92 32.52 -29.33
CA TYR A 537 13.98 31.89 -28.40
C TYR A 537 12.53 31.86 -28.89
N GLU A 538 12.07 32.88 -29.61
CA GLU A 538 10.72 32.91 -30.19
C GLU A 538 10.51 31.78 -31.21
N ALA A 539 11.50 31.53 -32.07
CA ALA A 539 11.45 30.44 -33.04
C ALA A 539 11.50 29.07 -32.35
N ALA A 540 12.34 28.92 -31.31
CA ALA A 540 12.39 27.70 -30.51
C ALA A 540 11.05 27.41 -29.80
N LEU A 541 10.47 28.42 -29.17
CA LEU A 541 9.17 28.31 -28.50
C LEU A 541 8.05 27.95 -29.46
N LYS A 542 8.04 28.49 -30.67
CA LYS A 542 7.07 28.11 -31.70
C LYS A 542 7.19 26.62 -32.05
N LEU A 543 8.42 26.14 -32.31
CA LEU A 543 8.67 24.73 -32.63
C LEU A 543 8.23 23.77 -31.50
N TRP A 544 8.52 24.11 -30.25
CA TRP A 544 8.05 23.32 -29.11
C TRP A 544 6.54 23.44 -28.90
N HIS A 545 5.95 24.63 -29.08
CA HIS A 545 4.51 24.85 -28.98
C HIS A 545 3.73 23.96 -29.95
N ASP A 546 4.16 23.94 -31.20
CA ASP A 546 3.58 23.13 -32.28
C ASP A 546 3.72 21.62 -32.01
N ALA A 547 4.52 21.23 -31.00
CA ALA A 547 4.76 19.86 -30.57
C ALA A 547 4.16 19.52 -29.19
N LEU A 548 3.36 20.40 -28.57
CA LEU A 548 2.77 20.13 -27.25
C LEU A 548 1.56 19.19 -27.28
N ALA A 549 0.83 19.16 -28.40
CA ALA A 549 -0.30 18.27 -28.57
C ALA A 549 0.18 16.82 -28.76
N PRO A 550 -0.48 15.81 -28.17
CA PRO A 550 -0.11 14.41 -28.38
C PRO A 550 -0.09 14.03 -29.88
N PRO A 551 0.82 13.14 -30.35
CA PRO A 551 1.91 12.56 -29.56
C PRO A 551 2.96 13.64 -29.23
N THR A 552 3.51 13.60 -28.03
CA THR A 552 4.46 14.63 -27.55
C THR A 552 5.48 14.01 -26.60
N LEU A 553 6.45 14.79 -26.14
CA LEU A 553 7.44 14.38 -25.16
C LEU A 553 7.38 15.29 -23.93
N ASP A 554 7.56 14.70 -22.75
CA ASP A 554 7.60 15.43 -21.49
C ASP A 554 8.78 16.43 -21.43
N ILE A 555 9.92 16.11 -22.05
CA ILE A 555 11.07 17.03 -22.22
C ILE A 555 10.73 18.28 -23.05
N ILE A 556 9.88 18.15 -24.08
CA ILE A 556 9.44 19.31 -24.89
C ILE A 556 8.59 20.24 -24.02
N TRP A 557 7.73 19.67 -23.17
CA TRP A 557 6.90 20.43 -22.25
C TRP A 557 7.71 21.18 -21.21
N THR A 558 8.70 20.56 -20.56
CA THR A 558 9.53 21.23 -19.56
C THR A 558 10.34 22.36 -20.18
N LYS A 559 10.94 22.15 -21.36
CA LYS A 559 11.64 23.19 -22.13
C LYS A 559 10.70 24.34 -22.51
N PHE A 560 9.54 24.05 -23.08
CA PHE A 560 8.57 25.08 -23.44
C PHE A 560 8.16 25.92 -22.23
N LEU A 561 7.81 25.28 -21.11
CA LEU A 561 7.40 25.95 -19.87
C LEU A 561 8.52 26.80 -19.25
N PHE A 562 9.76 26.34 -19.35
CA PHE A 562 10.91 27.08 -18.86
C PHE A 562 11.18 28.30 -19.73
N TRP A 563 11.36 28.10 -21.03
CA TRP A 563 11.76 29.17 -21.95
C TRP A 563 10.68 30.23 -22.11
N ARG A 564 9.40 29.87 -22.00
CA ARG A 564 8.30 30.86 -22.01
C ARG A 564 8.30 31.76 -20.77
N ARG A 565 8.89 31.30 -19.66
CA ARG A 565 8.96 32.03 -18.39
C ARG A 565 10.24 32.86 -18.27
N VAL A 566 11.32 32.42 -18.91
CA VAL A 566 12.66 32.99 -18.74
C VAL A 566 13.08 33.87 -19.92
N ALA A 567 12.76 33.50 -21.16
CA ALA A 567 13.25 34.22 -22.33
C ALA A 567 12.17 35.07 -23.02
N CYS A 568 11.04 34.48 -23.38
CA CYS A 568 10.00 35.17 -24.16
C CYS A 568 8.60 34.70 -23.74
N PRO A 569 7.70 35.60 -23.30
CA PRO A 569 6.35 35.20 -22.91
C PRO A 569 5.55 34.70 -24.12
N ALA A 570 5.04 33.48 -24.02
CA ALA A 570 4.09 32.91 -24.98
C ALA A 570 2.69 32.87 -24.35
N LEU A 571 1.73 33.60 -24.94
CA LEU A 571 0.31 33.56 -24.53
C LEU A 571 -0.36 32.34 -25.14
N VAL A 572 -0.23 31.21 -24.45
CA VAL A 572 -0.82 29.92 -24.86
C VAL A 572 -1.74 29.41 -23.76
N ASN A 573 -2.97 29.03 -24.16
CA ASN A 573 -3.88 28.30 -23.29
C ASN A 573 -3.40 26.85 -23.13
N LEU A 574 -2.77 26.56 -22.00
CA LEU A 574 -2.27 25.21 -21.70
C LEU A 574 -3.33 24.31 -21.06
N ASP A 575 -4.44 24.87 -20.57
CA ASP A 575 -5.45 24.10 -19.84
C ASP A 575 -6.25 23.18 -20.75
N SER A 576 -6.30 23.50 -22.05
CA SER A 576 -6.85 22.62 -23.07
C SER A 576 -5.91 21.50 -23.51
N LEU A 577 -4.64 21.50 -23.08
CA LEU A 577 -3.63 20.53 -23.50
C LEU A 577 -3.28 19.56 -22.34
N PRO A 578 -3.46 18.25 -22.53
CA PRO A 578 -3.03 17.26 -21.55
C PRO A 578 -1.49 17.16 -21.56
N SER A 579 -0.87 17.14 -20.38
CA SER A 579 0.56 16.87 -20.31
C SER A 579 0.84 15.37 -20.56
N PRO A 580 1.92 15.03 -21.28
CA PRO A 580 2.29 13.63 -21.53
C PRO A 580 2.64 12.92 -20.22
N PRO A 581 2.43 11.60 -20.12
CA PRO A 581 2.97 10.82 -19.02
C PRO A 581 4.49 10.71 -19.13
N GLY A 582 5.13 10.34 -18.03
CA GLY A 582 6.58 10.26 -17.91
C GLY A 582 7.07 10.78 -16.56
N GLU A 583 8.36 10.62 -16.28
CA GLU A 583 8.96 11.07 -15.02
C GLU A 583 8.96 12.58 -14.88
N LEU A 584 8.95 13.33 -15.99
CA LEU A 584 8.92 14.79 -15.94
C LEU A 584 7.49 15.34 -15.79
N ASN A 585 6.44 14.50 -15.84
CA ASN A 585 5.05 14.93 -15.65
C ASN A 585 4.80 15.69 -14.32
N PRO A 586 5.33 15.25 -13.16
CA PRO A 586 5.24 16.01 -11.92
C PRO A 586 5.93 17.38 -12.00
N LEU A 587 7.08 17.48 -12.69
CA LEU A 587 7.76 18.75 -12.93
C LEU A 587 6.94 19.67 -13.83
N ILE A 588 6.31 19.13 -14.88
CA ILE A 588 5.37 19.85 -15.74
C ILE A 588 4.22 20.41 -14.92
N ALA A 589 3.60 19.60 -14.06
CA ALA A 589 2.50 20.02 -13.19
C ALA A 589 2.94 21.16 -12.25
N PHE A 590 4.11 21.02 -11.62
CA PHE A 590 4.71 22.07 -10.79
C PHE A 590 4.93 23.38 -11.57
N MET A 591 5.58 23.32 -12.73
CA MET A 591 5.90 24.50 -13.54
C MET A 591 4.66 25.21 -14.11
N ARG A 592 3.57 24.46 -14.35
CA ARG A 592 2.25 25.00 -14.71
C ARG A 592 1.60 25.74 -13.55
N ALA A 593 1.76 25.21 -12.32
CA ALA A 593 1.18 25.79 -11.11
C ALA A 593 1.94 27.02 -10.58
N LEU A 594 3.17 27.27 -11.05
CA LEU A 594 3.96 28.42 -10.63
C LEU A 594 3.26 29.75 -10.95
N PRO A 595 3.09 30.64 -9.94
CA PRO A 595 2.55 31.98 -10.15
C PRO A 595 3.30 32.77 -11.25
N PRO A 596 2.61 33.64 -12.02
CA PRO A 596 3.23 34.39 -13.11
C PRO A 596 4.42 35.25 -12.68
N ASP A 597 4.41 35.75 -11.43
CA ASP A 597 5.40 36.65 -10.84
C ASP A 597 6.58 35.92 -10.17
N ARG A 598 6.53 34.59 -10.02
CA ARG A 598 7.59 33.80 -9.37
C ARG A 598 8.37 32.93 -10.35
N PHE A 599 9.67 32.78 -10.08
CA PHE A 599 10.51 31.79 -10.76
C PHE A 599 10.43 30.41 -10.10
N TRP A 600 10.34 30.37 -8.77
CA TRP A 600 10.40 29.14 -7.99
C TRP A 600 9.51 29.21 -6.75
N ASP A 601 9.08 28.05 -6.27
CA ASP A 601 8.40 27.88 -4.99
C ASP A 601 8.99 26.63 -4.29
N PRO A 602 9.80 26.80 -3.23
CA PRO A 602 10.46 25.68 -2.58
C PRO A 602 9.47 24.74 -1.88
N VAL A 603 8.40 25.27 -1.28
CA VAL A 603 7.42 24.47 -0.54
C VAL A 603 6.62 23.59 -1.49
N ALA A 604 6.16 24.17 -2.61
CA ALA A 604 5.43 23.42 -3.61
C ALA A 604 6.31 22.37 -4.32
N PHE A 605 7.59 22.66 -4.54
CA PHE A 605 8.50 21.71 -5.19
C PHE A 605 8.87 20.53 -4.27
N GLU A 606 9.12 20.77 -2.98
CA GLU A 606 9.49 19.68 -2.05
C GLU A 606 8.42 18.58 -1.97
N ALA A 607 7.14 18.96 -2.08
CA ALA A 607 6.04 18.01 -2.15
C ALA A 607 6.13 17.07 -3.38
N VAL A 608 6.70 17.56 -4.49
CA VAL A 608 6.90 16.79 -5.73
C VAL A 608 8.21 16.00 -5.66
N ALA A 609 9.28 16.62 -5.19
CA ALA A 609 10.63 16.06 -5.21
C ALA A 609 10.81 14.89 -4.24
N HIS A 610 10.01 14.81 -3.16
CA HIS A 610 10.08 13.69 -2.20
C HIS A 610 9.84 12.31 -2.87
N GLU A 611 9.00 12.26 -3.90
CA GLU A 611 8.71 11.01 -4.64
C GLU A 611 9.60 10.84 -5.89
N HIS A 612 10.27 11.91 -6.34
CA HIS A 612 11.01 11.98 -7.60
C HIS A 612 12.34 12.72 -7.42
N VAL A 613 13.26 12.13 -6.65
CA VAL A 613 14.54 12.76 -6.25
C VAL A 613 15.41 13.16 -7.45
N ALA A 614 15.35 12.40 -8.56
CA ALA A 614 16.11 12.69 -9.78
C ALA A 614 15.76 14.06 -10.42
N LEU A 615 14.61 14.66 -10.04
CA LEU A 615 14.23 15.99 -10.53
C LEU A 615 15.19 17.10 -10.05
N TYR A 616 15.93 16.89 -8.95
CA TYR A 616 16.91 17.88 -8.47
C TYR A 616 18.06 18.12 -9.45
N ASP A 617 18.43 17.11 -10.24
CA ASP A 617 19.54 17.17 -11.18
C ASP A 617 19.13 17.78 -12.53
N ARG A 618 17.91 18.32 -12.63
CA ARG A 618 17.37 18.91 -13.85
C ARG A 618 17.78 20.37 -14.01
N GLN A 619 18.10 20.75 -15.25
CA GLN A 619 18.49 22.12 -15.57
C GLN A 619 17.34 23.12 -15.35
N GLU A 620 16.10 22.71 -15.62
CA GLU A 620 14.91 23.50 -15.32
C GLU A 620 14.87 23.91 -13.84
N VAL A 621 15.10 22.94 -12.96
CA VAL A 621 15.04 23.10 -11.51
C VAL A 621 16.20 23.97 -11.04
N PHE A 622 17.41 23.68 -11.49
CA PHE A 622 18.59 24.50 -11.20
C PHE A 622 18.40 25.97 -11.57
N TRP A 623 18.03 26.25 -12.82
CA TRP A 623 17.93 27.62 -13.31
C TRP A 623 16.77 28.39 -12.68
N LEU A 624 15.61 27.77 -12.47
CA LEU A 624 14.49 28.45 -11.80
C LEU A 624 14.82 28.78 -10.34
N ARG A 625 15.49 27.88 -9.61
CA ARG A 625 15.98 28.14 -8.25
C ARG A 625 17.01 29.27 -8.23
N LEU A 626 17.98 29.24 -9.13
CA LEU A 626 19.01 30.27 -9.24
C LEU A 626 18.40 31.64 -9.53
N LEU A 627 17.52 31.74 -10.53
CA LEU A 627 16.81 32.98 -10.86
C LEU A 627 15.94 33.48 -9.70
N HIS A 628 15.32 32.57 -8.94
CA HIS A 628 14.55 32.94 -7.75
C HIS A 628 15.44 33.51 -6.64
N ALA A 629 16.58 32.88 -6.34
CA ALA A 629 17.53 33.38 -5.35
C ALA A 629 18.08 34.76 -5.73
N LEU A 630 18.36 34.99 -7.01
CA LEU A 630 18.75 36.31 -7.53
C LEU A 630 17.60 37.33 -7.39
N HIS A 631 16.37 36.93 -7.69
CA HIS A 631 15.19 37.80 -7.59
C HIS A 631 14.88 38.23 -6.14
N THR A 632 15.07 37.34 -5.17
CA THR A 632 14.88 37.64 -3.74
C THR A 632 16.08 38.33 -3.09
N GLY A 633 17.20 38.48 -3.81
CA GLY A 633 18.44 39.08 -3.32
C GLY A 633 19.27 38.14 -2.42
N ASN A 634 18.98 36.84 -2.41
CA ASN A 634 19.76 35.84 -1.68
C ASN A 634 21.02 35.42 -2.47
N GLU A 635 21.99 36.33 -2.59
CA GLU A 635 23.22 36.12 -3.35
C GLU A 635 24.07 34.95 -2.81
N ALA A 636 24.01 34.67 -1.51
CA ALA A 636 24.73 33.55 -0.90
C ALA A 636 24.20 32.19 -1.37
N GLU A 637 22.87 32.04 -1.44
CA GLU A 637 22.23 30.84 -1.99
C GLU A 637 22.48 30.73 -3.50
N ALA A 638 22.36 31.83 -4.24
CA ALA A 638 22.65 31.86 -5.68
C ALA A 638 24.10 31.39 -5.97
N LEU A 639 25.07 31.87 -5.18
CA LEU A 639 26.47 31.49 -5.31
C LEU A 639 26.69 30.00 -4.95
N ALA A 640 26.00 29.49 -3.92
CA ALA A 640 26.07 28.07 -3.57
C ALA A 640 25.50 27.19 -4.69
N LEU A 641 24.34 27.56 -5.26
CA LEU A 641 23.70 26.82 -6.35
C LEU A 641 24.61 26.74 -7.57
N VAL A 642 25.13 27.88 -8.03
CA VAL A 642 25.93 27.93 -9.26
C VAL A 642 27.27 27.19 -9.11
N ASN A 643 27.88 27.19 -7.91
CA ASN A 643 29.11 26.43 -7.66
C ASN A 643 28.87 24.91 -7.58
N LEU A 644 27.64 24.49 -7.27
CA LEU A 644 27.26 23.08 -7.12
C LEU A 644 26.52 22.52 -8.34
N SER A 645 26.39 23.27 -9.43
CA SER A 645 25.54 22.94 -10.58
C SER A 645 25.90 21.59 -11.23
N GLY A 646 27.19 21.25 -11.29
CA GLY A 646 27.69 19.99 -11.85
C GLY A 646 27.45 19.78 -13.35
N PHE A 647 26.83 20.74 -14.07
CA PHE A 647 26.46 20.55 -15.49
C PHE A 647 27.61 20.74 -16.48
N GLY A 648 28.61 21.56 -16.13
CA GLY A 648 29.74 21.85 -17.02
C GLY A 648 29.29 22.25 -18.42
N GLY A 649 29.84 21.59 -19.46
CA GLY A 649 29.49 21.85 -20.86
C GLY A 649 28.03 21.52 -21.24
N ARG A 650 27.27 20.81 -20.40
CA ARG A 650 25.86 20.48 -20.64
C ARG A 650 24.90 21.60 -20.26
N SER A 651 25.37 22.64 -19.58
CA SER A 651 24.56 23.79 -19.19
C SER A 651 23.88 24.46 -20.39
N TRP A 652 22.59 24.76 -20.26
CA TRP A 652 21.80 25.48 -21.26
C TRP A 652 22.40 26.83 -21.63
N HIS A 653 23.11 27.48 -20.71
CA HIS A 653 23.79 28.72 -21.01
C HIS A 653 25.09 28.88 -20.18
N LEU A 654 26.11 28.11 -20.56
CA LEU A 654 27.42 28.09 -19.89
C LEU A 654 28.04 29.48 -19.67
N VAL A 655 27.94 30.38 -20.64
CA VAL A 655 28.48 31.75 -20.55
C VAL A 655 27.78 32.57 -19.46
N LEU A 656 26.48 32.36 -19.27
CA LEU A 656 25.69 33.06 -18.26
C LEU A 656 25.96 32.46 -16.89
N GLU A 657 26.03 31.13 -16.81
CA GLU A 657 26.34 30.44 -15.57
C GLU A 657 27.70 30.89 -15.00
N ARG A 658 28.75 30.84 -15.83
CA ARG A 658 30.09 31.33 -15.47
C ARG A 658 30.12 32.84 -15.19
N GLY A 659 29.37 33.62 -15.97
CA GLY A 659 29.20 35.05 -15.72
C GLY A 659 28.58 35.35 -14.36
N LEU A 660 27.55 34.60 -13.97
CA LEU A 660 26.90 34.74 -12.66
C LEU A 660 27.83 34.34 -11.51
N VAL A 661 28.61 33.25 -11.65
CA VAL A 661 29.66 32.89 -10.68
C VAL A 661 30.60 34.08 -10.45
N ARG A 662 31.05 34.71 -11.54
CA ARG A 662 31.96 35.84 -11.48
C ARG A 662 31.34 37.06 -10.81
N ILE A 663 30.14 37.46 -11.21
CA ILE A 663 29.44 38.61 -10.63
C ILE A 663 29.24 38.39 -9.11
N LEU A 664 28.76 37.22 -8.71
CA LEU A 664 28.51 36.88 -7.30
C LEU A 664 29.80 36.81 -6.49
N THR A 665 30.89 36.27 -7.05
CA THR A 665 32.20 36.22 -6.39
C THR A 665 32.79 37.61 -6.22
N TYR A 666 32.72 38.45 -7.25
CA TYR A 666 33.17 39.83 -7.20
C TYR A 666 32.41 40.63 -6.13
N ARG A 667 31.08 40.55 -6.12
CA ARG A 667 30.25 41.25 -5.12
C ARG A 667 30.51 40.77 -3.69
N ARG A 668 30.89 39.50 -3.50
CA ARG A 668 31.18 38.92 -2.18
C ARG A 668 32.58 39.22 -1.67
N ALA A 669 33.60 39.19 -2.55
CA ALA A 669 35.00 39.16 -2.16
C ALA A 669 35.87 40.27 -2.78
N GLY A 670 35.31 41.11 -3.66
CA GLY A 670 36.04 42.15 -4.40
C GLY A 670 36.97 41.61 -5.48
N TYR A 671 36.89 40.32 -5.81
CA TYR A 671 37.75 39.63 -6.77
C TYR A 671 36.94 38.77 -7.73
N ALA A 672 37.36 38.72 -9.00
CA ALA A 672 36.55 38.18 -10.11
C ALA A 672 36.97 36.78 -10.64
N GLY A 673 37.95 36.10 -10.03
CA GLY A 673 38.49 34.84 -10.58
C GLY A 673 39.48 35.06 -11.75
N VAL A 674 40.23 34.02 -12.15
CA VAL A 674 41.24 34.09 -13.27
C VAL A 674 40.86 33.25 -14.50
N GLU A 675 39.82 32.42 -14.44
CA GLU A 675 39.45 31.56 -15.58
C GLU A 675 38.62 32.30 -16.61
N THR A 676 38.91 32.23 -17.90
CA THR A 676 38.06 32.86 -18.92
C THR A 676 36.64 32.29 -18.90
N ILE A 677 35.63 33.18 -18.98
CA ILE A 677 34.23 32.75 -19.11
C ILE A 677 34.05 32.02 -20.45
N HIS A 678 34.83 32.40 -21.46
CA HIS A 678 34.74 31.89 -22.82
C HIS A 678 35.51 30.58 -23.03
N SER A 679 34.85 29.62 -23.69
CA SER A 679 35.47 28.51 -24.38
C SER A 679 35.18 28.69 -25.87
N ALA A 680 36.13 28.35 -26.76
CA ALA A 680 36.05 28.54 -28.20
C ALA A 680 34.85 27.87 -28.91
N ALA A 681 34.06 27.07 -28.18
CA ALA A 681 32.97 26.26 -28.70
C ALA A 681 31.56 26.85 -28.51
N CYS A 682 31.38 28.07 -27.97
CA CYS A 682 30.06 28.60 -27.60
C CYS A 682 29.72 29.95 -28.26
N THR A 683 28.57 29.98 -28.95
CA THR A 683 27.82 31.13 -29.50
C THR A 683 28.38 31.82 -30.76
N SER A 684 27.47 32.34 -31.59
CA SER A 684 27.76 33.06 -32.85
C SER A 684 28.33 34.48 -32.65
N ALA A 685 28.47 34.93 -31.40
CA ALA A 685 29.30 36.03 -30.92
C ALA A 685 29.02 36.14 -29.42
N VAL A 686 30.06 36.20 -28.58
CA VAL A 686 29.87 36.45 -27.15
C VAL A 686 29.38 37.90 -26.98
N PRO A 687 28.28 38.14 -26.25
CA PRO A 687 27.84 39.50 -25.93
C PRO A 687 28.93 40.30 -25.20
N GLU A 688 29.12 41.57 -25.56
CA GLU A 688 30.15 42.46 -24.99
C GLU A 688 30.13 42.51 -23.45
N PHE A 689 28.95 42.41 -22.84
CA PHE A 689 28.80 42.33 -21.38
C PHE A 689 29.70 41.25 -20.74
N PHE A 690 29.77 40.06 -21.34
CA PHE A 690 30.59 38.97 -20.81
C PHE A 690 32.08 39.16 -21.15
N MET A 691 32.40 39.89 -22.23
CA MET A 691 33.78 40.30 -22.51
C MET A 691 34.29 41.30 -21.48
N PHE A 692 33.45 42.25 -21.05
CA PHE A 692 33.78 43.19 -19.97
C PHE A 692 34.03 42.47 -18.63
N LEU A 693 33.30 41.38 -18.36
CA LEU A 693 33.58 40.51 -17.20
C LEU A 693 34.94 39.80 -17.30
N ASP A 694 35.37 39.40 -18.50
CA ASP A 694 36.70 38.82 -18.72
C ASP A 694 37.81 39.88 -18.64
N GLN A 695 37.59 41.10 -19.16
CA GLN A 695 38.54 42.22 -19.06
C GLN A 695 38.76 42.65 -17.60
N MET A 696 37.67 42.83 -16.85
CA MET A 696 37.72 43.15 -15.41
C MET A 696 38.53 42.08 -14.62
N ALA A 697 38.41 40.81 -15.00
CA ALA A 697 39.13 39.71 -14.36
C ALA A 697 40.60 39.60 -14.81
N GLY A 698 41.05 40.43 -15.76
CA GLY A 698 42.39 40.34 -16.36
C GLY A 698 42.55 39.15 -17.31
N CYS A 699 41.44 38.53 -17.73
CA CYS A 699 41.42 37.36 -18.62
C CYS A 699 41.37 37.75 -20.10
N ALA A 700 41.05 39.01 -20.42
CA ALA A 700 41.00 39.55 -21.78
C ALA A 700 41.66 40.93 -21.87
N GLN A 701 42.11 41.31 -23.07
CA GLN A 701 42.72 42.63 -23.31
C GLN A 701 41.68 43.75 -23.27
N GLY A 702 42.07 44.89 -22.71
CA GLY A 702 41.23 46.09 -22.56
C GLY A 702 40.74 46.29 -21.13
N GLU A 703 40.13 47.45 -20.87
CA GLU A 703 39.50 47.79 -19.59
C GLU A 703 37.99 47.93 -19.80
N PRO A 704 37.16 47.45 -18.86
CA PRO A 704 35.72 47.63 -18.93
C PRO A 704 35.36 49.12 -18.78
N PRO A 705 34.26 49.60 -19.38
CA PRO A 705 33.81 50.99 -19.20
C PRO A 705 33.54 51.36 -17.74
N ASP A 706 33.70 52.64 -17.36
CA ASP A 706 33.50 53.12 -15.98
C ASP A 706 32.11 52.79 -15.40
N TRP A 707 31.06 52.86 -16.23
CA TRP A 707 29.69 52.53 -15.82
C TRP A 707 29.52 51.04 -15.48
N PHE A 708 30.40 50.17 -15.97
CA PHE A 708 30.27 48.71 -15.84
C PHE A 708 30.53 48.26 -14.40
N LEU A 709 31.56 48.79 -13.73
CA LEU A 709 31.81 48.46 -12.32
C LEU A 709 30.66 48.92 -11.42
N GLN A 710 30.12 50.12 -11.67
CA GLN A 710 28.93 50.62 -10.99
C GLN A 710 27.70 49.73 -11.24
N LEU A 711 27.55 49.19 -12.46
CA LEU A 711 26.50 48.23 -12.79
C LEU A 711 26.66 46.93 -12.00
N LEU A 712 27.87 46.40 -11.88
CA LEU A 712 28.14 45.17 -11.12
C LEU A 712 27.81 45.30 -9.62
N GLU A 713 28.02 46.47 -9.04
CA GLU A 713 27.65 46.79 -7.66
C GLU A 713 26.14 47.10 -7.50
N SER A 714 25.48 47.51 -8.58
CA SER A 714 24.04 47.77 -8.59
C SER A 714 23.21 46.47 -8.48
N PRO A 715 21.95 46.56 -8.01
CA PRO A 715 21.03 45.41 -8.02
C PRO A 715 20.60 44.98 -9.43
N ASN A 716 20.91 45.76 -10.47
CA ASN A 716 20.55 45.46 -11.86
C ASN A 716 21.65 44.68 -12.62
N SER A 717 22.76 44.33 -11.98
CA SER A 717 23.83 43.51 -12.56
C SER A 717 23.31 42.18 -13.13
N PHE A 718 22.48 41.47 -12.36
CA PHE A 718 21.90 40.19 -12.78
C PHE A 718 20.85 40.35 -13.89
N ALA A 719 20.09 41.45 -13.88
CA ALA A 719 19.16 41.78 -14.95
C ALA A 719 19.91 42.03 -16.26
N ALA A 720 21.00 42.81 -16.22
CA ALA A 720 21.86 43.05 -17.37
C ALA A 720 22.54 41.77 -17.89
N ALA A 721 23.00 40.88 -17.01
CA ALA A 721 23.56 39.59 -17.39
C ALA A 721 22.51 38.72 -18.11
N CYS A 722 21.29 38.65 -17.60
CA CYS A 722 20.18 37.93 -18.26
C CYS A 722 19.81 38.58 -19.61
N ALA A 723 19.79 39.92 -19.69
CA ALA A 723 19.50 40.64 -20.93
C ALA A 723 20.57 40.35 -22.01
N ALA A 724 21.85 40.38 -21.62
CA ALA A 724 22.97 40.03 -22.49
C ALA A 724 22.90 38.58 -22.98
N ALA A 725 22.43 37.65 -22.14
CA ALA A 725 22.17 36.26 -22.51
C ALA A 725 20.89 36.07 -23.36
N GLY A 726 20.13 37.13 -23.63
CA GLY A 726 18.86 37.07 -24.37
C GLY A 726 17.67 36.54 -23.55
N TRP A 727 17.82 36.41 -22.23
CA TRP A 727 16.78 35.98 -21.29
C TRP A 727 15.93 37.19 -20.87
N LYS A 728 15.24 37.78 -21.86
CA LYS A 728 14.59 39.09 -21.73
C LYS A 728 13.55 39.13 -20.62
N GLU A 729 12.74 38.07 -20.50
CA GLU A 729 11.70 38.00 -19.46
C GLU A 729 12.31 37.85 -18.06
N ALA A 730 13.40 37.09 -17.92
CA ALA A 730 14.12 37.01 -16.65
C ALA A 730 14.77 38.35 -16.29
N ALA A 731 15.40 39.01 -17.25
CA ALA A 731 15.97 40.34 -17.06
C ALA A 731 14.92 41.35 -16.58
N ARG A 732 13.74 41.37 -17.23
CA ARG A 732 12.62 42.26 -16.87
C ARG A 732 12.15 42.04 -15.43
N ARG A 733 12.08 40.79 -14.97
CA ARG A 733 11.65 40.45 -13.60
C ARG A 733 12.71 40.71 -12.54
N LEU A 734 13.99 40.66 -12.91
CA LEU A 734 15.11 40.97 -12.02
C LEU A 734 15.37 42.48 -11.92
N ALA A 735 15.03 43.24 -12.96
CA ALA A 735 15.31 44.67 -13.03
C ALA A 735 14.56 45.48 -11.97
N ARG A 736 15.25 46.48 -11.42
CA ARG A 736 14.71 47.55 -10.58
C ARG A 736 14.86 48.87 -11.35
N PRO A 737 13.79 49.37 -11.99
CA PRO A 737 13.87 50.51 -12.93
C PRO A 737 14.57 51.74 -12.35
N ASP A 738 14.38 52.04 -11.07
CA ASP A 738 14.93 53.24 -10.44
C ASP A 738 16.41 53.12 -10.01
N LYS A 739 17.08 52.00 -10.32
CA LYS A 739 18.41 51.68 -9.80
C LYS A 739 19.47 51.40 -10.88
N TRP A 740 19.25 51.87 -12.10
CA TRP A 740 20.24 51.78 -13.18
C TRP A 740 21.29 52.89 -13.05
N PRO A 741 22.60 52.56 -13.06
CA PRO A 741 23.66 53.55 -13.16
C PRO A 741 23.58 54.37 -14.46
N PRO A 742 24.07 55.62 -14.45
CA PRO A 742 24.16 56.43 -15.67
C PRO A 742 25.10 55.78 -16.69
N GLY A 743 24.78 55.92 -17.98
CA GLY A 743 25.63 55.41 -19.07
C GLY A 743 25.43 53.94 -19.45
N VAL A 744 24.64 53.16 -18.70
CA VAL A 744 24.33 51.77 -19.06
C VAL A 744 23.50 51.73 -20.36
N PRO A 745 23.93 50.99 -21.40
CA PRO A 745 23.21 50.86 -22.67
C PRO A 745 21.79 50.33 -22.51
N ASP A 746 20.84 50.86 -23.29
CA ASP A 746 19.43 50.44 -23.25
C ASP A 746 19.24 48.95 -23.59
N SER A 747 20.12 48.39 -24.43
CA SER A 747 20.12 46.96 -24.76
C SER A 747 20.32 46.06 -23.54
N LEU A 748 21.01 46.53 -22.49
CA LEU A 748 21.23 45.79 -21.24
C LEU A 748 20.13 46.04 -20.20
N ARG A 749 19.28 47.05 -20.38
CA ARG A 749 18.18 47.35 -19.46
C ARG A 749 16.96 46.45 -19.68
N GLY A 750 16.89 45.78 -20.83
CA GLY A 750 15.80 44.89 -21.22
C GLY A 750 14.59 45.65 -21.79
N PRO A 751 13.60 44.95 -22.37
CA PRO A 751 12.41 45.59 -22.93
C PRO A 751 11.52 46.16 -21.81
N GLY A 752 11.26 47.48 -21.86
CA GLY A 752 10.36 48.20 -20.94
C GLY A 752 11.04 49.03 -19.85
N ALA A 753 12.35 49.28 -19.95
CA ALA A 753 13.08 50.25 -19.13
C ALA A 753 13.04 51.67 -19.72
#